data_AF-A0A1A2V1A6-F1
#
_entry.id   AF-A0A1A2V1A6-F1
#
_cell.length_a   1.000
_cell.length_b   1.000
_cell.length_c   1.000
_cell.angle_alpha   90.00
_cell.angle_beta   90.00
_cell.angle_gamma   90.00
#
_symmetry.space_group_name_H-M   'P 1'
#
loop_
_entity.id
_entity.type
_entity.pdbx_description
1 polymer ?
#
loop_
_entity_poly.entity_id
_entity_poly.type
_entity_poly.pdbx_seq_one_letter_code
_entity_poly.pdbx_strand_id
1 'polypeptide(L)'
;MEIVAGRVKSFAAAWRGDSTLRTVQDAELRHGTVELFEIARQMAKTGEVDVVVLAARRLACIYQLLVEHGMEPLSGCAVISDRYLDVPGDWPWRRVLVLDDSVILGTTLLRIYDDIKKRIGPKGFISCRAVCVDEDQRADYLLDAVNLKAMHSRPSDAVEAYSKQIVEALFAGGVPFFSDFPMTKKIALTSVEWEDHLFNDGWHVADVTPPLFDKDSRKAFSHIPADATIDHILCRIPVEVAALVESLKVRSYLLARNPSGVTVKFVAIAMLAPCTPDELDTALTALSSLPEVKKSLDNAEPLWGEWSPEAKHRLVQMYVATCLLDEALAFARGSAEAKQWQFDRLQSELYFGPGSSLMLRLTDIALKNFRSRTTYEKGRPPQDNLNRPRPSWLLEDEALLETLWESRELIAYTGTPEEPRPDEISRVGLIFGHAIASIFGYIHRRFEIPQRKEIQALGSLAKYRKAFPRNNGRRVLSQGITLRDLIDSLLPESVAGSSWSRALVSLGIDIGNDLGIIVPVTQYDHIRDVVYRAYRLGETAPLAMNPLPQAAADGDWDEYARTAELGFPLLNQEVQRAADIASSEMDGWSSGWFGLPVPEAATRWLGLAVEQLLPQLQHIHLALGDARLNKRPELLDDLRRKVLEAVPGRVVLQLDGEVTKIEDDEFTAQFIEPLNESIRMATIPVSQLSTNDQKALTDGSLVMWSVIQDNDSDKPQRISRVRVRHEAPIDLDQLKRNAELF
;
A
#
# COMPACT_ATOMS: atom_id res chain seq x y z
N MET A 1 10.61 -39.48 14.04
CA MET A 1 9.80 -38.57 13.20
C MET A 1 8.33 -38.95 13.19
N GLU A 2 7.93 -40.22 13.08
CA GLU A 2 6.50 -40.61 13.07
C GLU A 2 5.74 -40.30 14.38
N ILE A 3 6.35 -40.48 15.55
CA ILE A 3 5.73 -40.11 16.85
C ILE A 3 5.53 -38.59 16.98
N VAL A 4 6.41 -37.81 16.35
CA VAL A 4 6.31 -36.35 16.31
C VAL A 4 5.19 -35.91 15.37
N ALA A 5 5.11 -36.51 14.17
CA ALA A 5 4.04 -36.25 13.21
C ALA A 5 2.64 -36.54 13.79
N GLY A 6 2.51 -37.60 14.60
CA GLY A 6 1.24 -37.93 15.28
C GLY A 6 0.80 -36.91 16.34
N ARG A 7 1.74 -36.36 17.13
CA ARG A 7 1.45 -35.33 18.16
C ARG A 7 1.19 -33.96 17.55
N VAL A 8 1.86 -33.63 16.44
CA VAL A 8 1.67 -32.34 15.77
C VAL A 8 0.30 -32.26 15.09
N LYS A 9 -0.16 -33.36 14.47
CA LYS A 9 -1.51 -33.44 13.90
C LYS A 9 -2.62 -33.29 14.94
N SER A 10 -2.47 -33.85 16.15
CA SER A 10 -3.48 -33.68 17.20
C SER A 10 -3.51 -32.28 17.81
N PHE A 11 -2.37 -31.57 17.83
CA PHE A 11 -2.30 -30.19 18.29
C PHE A 11 -2.88 -29.20 17.27
N ALA A 12 -2.53 -29.36 15.98
CA ALA A 12 -3.06 -28.53 14.90
C ALA A 12 -4.60 -28.62 14.80
N ALA A 13 -5.16 -29.82 14.95
CA ALA A 13 -6.62 -30.02 14.92
C ALA A 13 -7.36 -29.48 16.16
N ALA A 14 -6.67 -29.26 17.28
CA ALA A 14 -7.27 -28.78 18.53
C ALA A 14 -7.04 -27.27 18.77
N TRP A 15 -6.15 -26.63 18.01
CA TRP A 15 -5.76 -25.26 18.24
C TRP A 15 -6.68 -24.26 17.51
N ARG A 16 -7.05 -23.18 18.22
CA ARG A 16 -8.00 -22.16 17.74
C ARG A 16 -7.55 -21.42 16.47
N GLY A 17 -6.26 -21.43 16.12
CA GLY A 17 -5.81 -20.67 14.95
C GLY A 17 -6.14 -21.29 13.60
N ASP A 18 -6.72 -22.51 13.54
CA ASP A 18 -7.41 -22.97 12.33
C ASP A 18 -8.53 -21.98 11.92
N SER A 19 -9.20 -21.37 12.92
CA SER A 19 -10.21 -20.33 12.68
C SER A 19 -9.61 -18.99 12.23
N THR A 20 -8.35 -18.69 12.59
CA THR A 20 -7.67 -17.44 12.22
C THR A 20 -7.29 -17.43 10.75
N LEU A 21 -6.83 -18.58 10.23
CA LEU A 21 -6.49 -18.77 8.82
C LEU A 21 -7.64 -19.41 8.01
N ARG A 22 -8.89 -19.30 8.48
CA ARG A 22 -10.06 -19.93 7.84
C ARG A 22 -10.33 -19.47 6.41
N THR A 23 -9.80 -18.31 6.00
CA THR A 23 -9.85 -17.83 4.61
C THR A 23 -9.03 -18.72 3.69
N VAL A 24 -8.00 -19.41 4.22
CA VAL A 24 -7.20 -20.39 3.48
C VAL A 24 -8.02 -21.66 3.30
N GLN A 25 -8.46 -21.90 2.07
CA GLN A 25 -9.35 -23.01 1.72
C GLN A 25 -8.63 -24.36 1.62
N ASP A 26 -7.38 -24.36 1.13
CA ASP A 26 -6.54 -25.57 1.13
C ASP A 26 -6.16 -25.91 2.58
N ALA A 27 -6.81 -26.94 3.12
CA ALA A 27 -6.61 -27.38 4.50
C ALA A 27 -5.17 -27.89 4.75
N GLU A 28 -4.49 -28.45 3.75
CA GLU A 28 -3.10 -28.87 3.92
C GLU A 28 -2.17 -27.68 4.04
N LEU A 29 -2.34 -26.64 3.21
CA LEU A 29 -1.54 -25.41 3.33
C LEU A 29 -1.85 -24.65 4.62
N ARG A 30 -3.12 -24.60 5.02
CA ARG A 30 -3.55 -24.00 6.29
C ARG A 30 -2.91 -24.71 7.49
N HIS A 31 -3.01 -26.04 7.56
CA HIS A 31 -2.36 -26.83 8.60
C HIS A 31 -0.84 -26.77 8.54
N GLY A 32 -0.27 -26.82 7.33
CA GLY A 32 1.17 -26.74 7.09
C GLY A 32 1.77 -25.43 7.60
N THR A 33 1.02 -24.32 7.52
CA THR A 33 1.42 -23.02 8.10
C THR A 33 1.60 -23.11 9.62
N VAL A 34 0.66 -23.74 10.32
CA VAL A 34 0.73 -23.93 11.77
C VAL A 34 1.82 -24.95 12.15
N GLU A 35 1.89 -26.06 11.41
CA GLU A 35 2.87 -27.12 11.62
C GLU A 35 4.32 -26.63 11.39
N LEU A 36 4.54 -25.70 10.46
CA LEU A 36 5.86 -25.09 10.23
C LEU A 36 6.41 -24.42 11.49
N PHE A 37 5.59 -23.63 12.19
CA PHE A 37 5.97 -23.03 13.47
C PHE A 37 6.12 -24.06 14.57
N GLU A 38 5.35 -25.16 14.52
CA GLU A 38 5.45 -26.17 15.56
C GLU A 38 6.69 -27.06 15.44
N ILE A 39 7.15 -27.31 14.22
CA ILE A 39 8.48 -27.85 13.94
C ILE A 39 9.55 -26.91 14.52
N ALA A 40 9.44 -25.60 14.27
CA ALA A 40 10.40 -24.63 14.80
C ALA A 40 10.43 -24.61 16.33
N ARG A 41 9.26 -24.67 16.98
CA ARG A 41 9.13 -24.75 18.45
C ARG A 41 9.81 -26.00 19.01
N GLN A 42 9.62 -27.15 18.37
CA GLN A 42 10.26 -28.40 18.81
C GLN A 42 11.77 -28.34 18.65
N MET A 43 12.27 -27.88 17.51
CA MET A 43 13.71 -27.71 17.27
C MET A 43 14.33 -26.72 18.27
N ALA A 44 13.63 -25.64 18.63
CA ALA A 44 14.10 -24.70 19.65
C ALA A 44 14.16 -25.36 21.04
N LYS A 45 13.12 -26.10 21.43
CA LYS A 45 13.04 -26.82 22.71
C LYS A 45 14.11 -27.90 22.87
N THR A 46 14.46 -28.61 21.79
CA THR A 46 15.56 -29.60 21.80
C THR A 46 16.94 -28.95 21.71
N GLY A 47 17.00 -27.63 21.54
CA GLY A 47 18.23 -26.89 21.30
C GLY A 47 18.87 -27.28 19.98
N GLU A 48 18.12 -27.70 18.96
CA GLU A 48 18.63 -27.90 17.59
C GLU A 48 18.82 -26.59 16.84
N VAL A 49 18.16 -25.51 17.28
CA VAL A 49 18.23 -24.18 16.67
C VAL A 49 18.40 -23.12 17.75
N ASP A 50 19.21 -22.10 17.47
CA ASP A 50 19.43 -20.93 18.32
C ASP A 50 18.61 -19.73 17.85
N VAL A 51 18.29 -19.71 16.55
CA VAL A 51 17.55 -18.62 15.89
C VAL A 51 16.66 -19.16 14.78
N VAL A 52 15.48 -18.57 14.68
CA VAL A 52 14.51 -18.74 13.60
C VAL A 52 14.45 -17.44 12.80
N VAL A 53 14.69 -17.53 11.50
CA VAL A 53 14.60 -16.41 10.56
C VAL A 53 13.37 -16.60 9.69
N LEU A 54 12.41 -15.67 9.79
CA LEU A 54 11.24 -15.61 8.92
C LEU A 54 11.64 -14.88 7.64
N ALA A 55 11.87 -15.64 6.57
CA ALA A 55 12.46 -15.17 5.33
C ALA A 55 11.51 -14.26 4.53
N ALA A 56 10.24 -14.66 4.44
CA ALA A 56 9.21 -13.84 3.82
C ALA A 56 8.59 -12.88 4.83
N ARG A 57 8.33 -11.66 4.35
CA ARG A 57 7.58 -10.65 5.11
C ARG A 57 6.20 -11.17 5.49
N ARG A 58 5.52 -11.82 4.54
CA ARG A 58 4.20 -12.41 4.75
C ARG A 58 4.22 -13.42 5.90
N LEU A 59 5.23 -14.28 5.98
CA LEU A 59 5.38 -15.23 7.09
C LEU A 59 5.58 -14.53 8.44
N ALA A 60 6.32 -13.42 8.49
CA ALA A 60 6.45 -12.62 9.71
C ALA A 60 5.10 -12.05 10.18
N CYS A 61 4.29 -11.53 9.24
CA CYS A 61 2.93 -11.08 9.50
C CYS A 61 2.01 -12.23 9.96
N ILE A 62 2.11 -13.41 9.33
CA ILE A 62 1.36 -14.61 9.74
C ILE A 62 1.74 -14.99 11.18
N TYR A 63 3.03 -15.03 11.50
CA TYR A 63 3.49 -15.36 12.84
C TYR A 63 2.90 -14.41 13.90
N GLN A 64 2.93 -13.10 13.63
CA GLN A 64 2.32 -12.10 14.49
C GLN A 64 0.81 -12.32 14.65
N LEU A 65 0.10 -12.53 13.55
CA LEU A 65 -1.34 -12.79 13.56
C LEU A 65 -1.67 -14.04 14.42
N LEU A 66 -0.92 -15.12 14.26
CA LEU A 66 -1.12 -16.36 15.01
C LEU A 66 -0.85 -16.17 16.51
N VAL A 67 0.21 -15.44 16.87
CA VAL A 67 0.53 -15.12 18.28
C VAL A 67 -0.59 -14.29 18.91
N GLU A 68 -1.09 -13.27 18.22
CA GLU A 68 -2.22 -12.46 18.69
C GLU A 68 -3.51 -13.26 18.90
N HIS A 69 -3.68 -14.38 18.17
CA HIS A 69 -4.82 -15.28 18.30
C HIS A 69 -4.55 -16.48 19.22
N GLY A 70 -3.51 -16.38 20.06
CA GLY A 70 -3.24 -17.32 21.15
C GLY A 70 -2.24 -18.42 20.81
N MET A 71 -1.44 -18.28 19.77
CA MET A 71 -0.26 -19.13 19.58
C MET A 71 0.80 -18.69 20.60
N GLU A 72 1.34 -19.62 21.38
CA GLU A 72 2.49 -19.29 22.22
C GLU A 72 3.67 -18.83 21.33
N PRO A 73 4.28 -17.67 21.60
CA PRO A 73 5.52 -17.27 20.95
C PRO A 73 6.58 -18.38 21.05
N LEU A 74 7.37 -18.56 20.00
CA LEU A 74 8.50 -19.48 20.03
C LEU A 74 9.44 -19.07 21.16
N SER A 75 9.77 -20.03 22.02
CA SER A 75 10.68 -19.85 23.16
C SER A 75 11.88 -20.79 23.02
N GLY A 76 12.97 -20.45 23.71
CA GLY A 76 14.23 -21.19 23.63
C GLY A 76 15.11 -20.87 22.43
N CYS A 77 14.68 -19.95 21.55
CA CYS A 77 15.46 -19.41 20.44
C CYS A 77 15.10 -17.93 20.20
N ALA A 78 15.94 -17.20 19.46
CA ALA A 78 15.57 -15.90 18.91
C ALA A 78 14.66 -16.06 17.68
N VAL A 79 13.67 -15.20 17.51
CA VAL A 79 12.84 -15.15 16.28
C VAL A 79 13.01 -13.77 15.64
N ILE A 80 13.43 -13.75 14.39
CA ILE A 80 13.70 -12.52 13.63
C ILE A 80 13.12 -12.63 12.21
N SER A 81 12.90 -11.49 11.58
CA SER A 81 12.62 -11.39 10.15
C SER A 81 13.90 -11.16 9.35
N ASP A 82 13.79 -11.22 8.02
CA ASP A 82 14.89 -10.88 7.13
C ASP A 82 15.44 -9.44 7.32
N ARG A 83 14.66 -8.52 7.92
CA ARG A 83 15.08 -7.14 8.23
C ARG A 83 16.16 -7.07 9.31
N TYR A 84 16.16 -8.00 10.26
CA TYR A 84 17.22 -8.04 11.26
C TYR A 84 18.59 -8.36 10.65
N LEU A 85 18.61 -9.00 9.47
CA LEU A 85 19.87 -9.31 8.79
C LEU A 85 20.65 -8.03 8.42
N ASP A 86 20.00 -6.87 8.35
CA ASP A 86 20.66 -5.58 8.10
C ASP A 86 21.31 -5.00 9.38
N VAL A 87 20.96 -5.51 10.55
CA VAL A 87 21.56 -5.11 11.83
C VAL A 87 22.85 -5.94 12.05
N PRO A 88 24.01 -5.28 12.15
CA PRO A 88 25.28 -5.93 12.47
C PRO A 88 25.27 -6.41 13.93
N GLY A 89 26.20 -7.31 14.21
CA GLY A 89 26.47 -7.76 15.56
C GLY A 89 27.14 -9.12 15.53
N ASP A 90 27.85 -9.44 16.59
CA ASP A 90 28.27 -10.82 16.83
C ASP A 90 27.01 -11.66 17.03
N TRP A 91 26.58 -12.31 15.95
CA TRP A 91 25.47 -13.25 16.02
C TRP A 91 25.98 -14.47 16.77
N PRO A 92 25.54 -14.72 18.02
CA PRO A 92 26.01 -15.88 18.78
C PRO A 92 25.49 -17.18 18.17
N TRP A 93 24.67 -17.09 17.12
CA TRP A 93 23.95 -18.17 16.49
C TRP A 93 24.88 -19.06 15.69
N ARG A 94 24.80 -20.36 15.97
CA ARG A 94 25.46 -21.37 15.15
C ARG A 94 24.45 -22.27 14.45
N ARG A 95 23.20 -22.28 14.89
CA ARG A 95 22.15 -23.17 14.38
C ARG A 95 20.95 -22.35 13.98
N VAL A 96 20.80 -22.14 12.68
CA VAL A 96 19.81 -21.23 12.10
C VAL A 96 18.74 -22.04 11.37
N LEU A 97 17.48 -21.77 11.69
CA LEU A 97 16.33 -22.26 10.91
C LEU A 97 15.73 -21.11 10.12
N VAL A 98 15.75 -21.20 8.81
CA VAL A 98 15.10 -20.24 7.91
C VAL A 98 13.76 -20.81 7.49
N LEU A 99 12.70 -20.05 7.72
CA LEU A 99 11.33 -20.41 7.39
C LEU A 99 10.79 -19.50 6.30
N ASP A 100 10.05 -20.08 5.37
CA ASP A 100 9.30 -19.37 4.35
C ASP A 100 7.85 -19.89 4.33
N ASP A 101 6.90 -19.11 3.84
CA ASP A 101 5.54 -19.61 3.68
C ASP A 101 5.36 -20.26 2.30
N SER A 102 5.70 -19.57 1.22
CA SER A 102 5.68 -20.16 -0.13
C SER A 102 6.93 -19.80 -0.91
N VAL A 103 7.55 -20.78 -1.55
CA VAL A 103 8.75 -20.57 -2.38
C VAL A 103 8.40 -20.72 -3.85
N ILE A 104 8.54 -19.64 -4.62
CA ILE A 104 8.43 -19.67 -6.09
C ILE A 104 9.75 -20.17 -6.69
N LEU A 105 10.75 -19.29 -6.88
CA LEU A 105 12.07 -19.68 -7.40
C LEU A 105 13.09 -20.10 -6.34
N GLY A 106 13.05 -19.48 -5.15
CA GLY A 106 14.08 -19.61 -4.11
C GLY A 106 15.23 -18.59 -4.17
N THR A 107 15.14 -17.55 -5.01
CA THR A 107 16.20 -16.51 -5.13
C THR A 107 16.38 -15.69 -3.85
N THR A 108 15.29 -15.27 -3.21
CA THR A 108 15.29 -14.56 -1.92
C THR A 108 15.86 -15.44 -0.82
N LEU A 109 15.41 -16.71 -0.76
CA LEU A 109 15.88 -17.69 0.21
C LEU A 109 17.38 -17.95 0.06
N LEU A 110 17.89 -18.11 -1.17
CA LEU A 110 19.32 -18.24 -1.44
C LEU A 110 20.12 -17.01 -0.98
N ARG A 111 19.60 -15.80 -1.21
CA ARG A 111 20.25 -14.56 -0.74
C ARG A 111 20.39 -14.56 0.78
N ILE A 112 19.28 -14.80 1.49
CA ILE A 112 19.23 -14.87 2.95
C ILE A 112 20.17 -15.96 3.48
N TYR A 113 20.14 -17.15 2.87
CA TYR A 113 21.03 -18.25 3.22
C TYR A 113 22.50 -17.87 3.06
N ASP A 114 22.89 -17.28 1.93
CA ASP A 114 24.26 -16.84 1.67
C ASP A 114 24.71 -15.76 2.67
N ASP A 115 23.82 -14.83 3.05
CA ASP A 115 24.11 -13.77 4.01
C ASP A 115 24.31 -14.31 5.44
N ILE A 116 23.44 -15.22 5.87
CA ILE A 116 23.57 -15.90 7.16
C ILE A 116 24.86 -16.74 7.18
N LYS A 117 25.11 -17.53 6.12
CA LYS A 117 26.28 -18.42 6.02
C LYS A 117 27.60 -17.67 6.13
N LYS A 118 27.68 -16.49 5.52
CA LYS A 118 28.86 -15.61 5.66
C LYS A 118 29.11 -15.19 7.10
N ARG A 119 28.05 -14.93 7.87
CA ARG A 119 28.15 -14.43 9.25
C ARG A 119 28.43 -15.52 10.27
N ILE A 120 27.74 -16.66 10.20
CA ILE A 120 27.92 -17.76 11.17
C ILE A 120 29.19 -18.61 10.91
N GLY A 121 29.80 -18.45 9.74
CA GLY A 121 31.03 -19.13 9.35
C GLY A 121 30.87 -20.64 9.09
N PRO A 122 31.99 -21.36 8.86
CA PRO A 122 31.97 -22.75 8.36
C PRO A 122 31.49 -23.79 9.39
N LYS A 123 31.47 -23.43 10.68
CA LYS A 123 30.99 -24.31 11.76
C LYS A 123 29.49 -24.16 12.02
N GLY A 124 28.85 -23.18 11.38
CA GLY A 124 27.42 -22.95 11.51
C GLY A 124 26.59 -23.93 10.67
N PHE A 125 25.37 -24.19 11.13
CA PHE A 125 24.37 -25.01 10.48
C PHE A 125 23.16 -24.13 10.11
N ILE A 126 22.67 -24.30 8.88
CA ILE A 126 21.47 -23.61 8.39
C ILE A 126 20.53 -24.68 7.83
N SER A 127 19.29 -24.69 8.30
CA SER A 127 18.20 -25.48 7.75
C SER A 127 17.16 -24.55 7.14
N CYS A 128 16.67 -24.86 5.93
CA CYS A 128 15.60 -24.11 5.28
C CYS A 128 14.33 -24.96 5.21
N ARG A 129 13.18 -24.38 5.56
CA ARG A 129 11.86 -25.02 5.46
C ARG A 129 10.83 -24.06 4.90
N ALA A 130 9.82 -24.59 4.20
CA ALA A 130 8.69 -23.80 3.74
C ALA A 130 7.38 -24.58 3.83
N VAL A 131 6.23 -23.90 3.90
CA VAL A 131 4.92 -24.56 3.82
C VAL A 131 4.77 -25.21 2.45
N CYS A 132 4.94 -24.43 1.38
CA CYS A 132 4.88 -24.97 0.03
C CYS A 132 5.94 -24.43 -0.92
N VAL A 133 6.10 -25.15 -2.04
CA VAL A 133 6.87 -24.73 -3.21
C VAL A 133 5.96 -24.75 -4.43
N ASP A 134 6.14 -23.75 -5.31
CA ASP A 134 5.49 -23.69 -6.62
C ASP A 134 6.16 -24.67 -7.59
N GLU A 135 5.45 -25.71 -8.00
CA GLU A 135 6.03 -26.80 -8.78
C GLU A 135 6.24 -26.45 -10.25
N ASP A 136 5.49 -25.48 -10.77
CA ASP A 136 5.61 -25.02 -12.16
C ASP A 136 6.74 -23.99 -12.30
N GLN A 137 6.96 -23.18 -11.25
CA GLN A 137 7.89 -22.05 -11.28
C GLN A 137 9.20 -22.26 -10.52
N ARG A 138 9.38 -23.38 -9.80
CA ARG A 138 10.63 -23.59 -9.05
C ARG A 138 11.86 -23.75 -9.92
N ALA A 139 13.00 -23.39 -9.33
CA ALA A 139 14.32 -23.64 -9.87
C ALA A 139 15.07 -24.60 -8.93
N ASP A 140 15.00 -25.90 -9.21
CA ASP A 140 15.51 -26.98 -8.33
C ASP A 140 16.95 -26.71 -7.86
N TYR A 141 17.83 -26.26 -8.75
CA TYR A 141 19.22 -25.97 -8.43
C TYR A 141 19.41 -24.84 -7.38
N LEU A 142 18.44 -23.95 -7.22
CA LEU A 142 18.43 -22.93 -6.15
C LEU A 142 17.94 -23.53 -4.83
N LEU A 143 16.91 -24.37 -4.88
CA LEU A 143 16.33 -25.03 -3.71
C LEU A 143 17.30 -26.05 -3.10
N ASP A 144 17.98 -26.81 -3.96
CA ASP A 144 19.05 -27.74 -3.57
C ASP A 144 20.22 -27.01 -2.91
N ALA A 145 20.59 -25.84 -3.43
CA ALA A 145 21.69 -25.04 -2.89
C ALA A 145 21.48 -24.58 -1.45
N VAL A 146 20.22 -24.46 -1.03
CA VAL A 146 19.82 -24.11 0.35
C VAL A 146 19.28 -25.31 1.13
N ASN A 147 19.26 -26.50 0.52
CA ASN A 147 18.71 -27.74 1.09
C ASN A 147 17.28 -27.52 1.64
N LEU A 148 16.41 -26.90 0.83
CA LEU A 148 15.04 -26.57 1.23
C LEU A 148 14.22 -27.85 1.47
N LYS A 149 13.53 -27.90 2.61
CA LYS A 149 12.51 -28.90 2.91
C LYS A 149 11.12 -28.25 2.89
N ALA A 150 10.45 -28.28 1.74
CA ALA A 150 9.06 -27.88 1.61
C ALA A 150 8.13 -29.00 2.14
N MET A 151 7.02 -28.62 2.78
CA MET A 151 6.04 -29.59 3.28
C MET A 151 5.12 -30.07 2.16
N HIS A 152 4.79 -29.18 1.22
CA HIS A 152 3.92 -29.44 0.09
C HIS A 152 4.52 -28.92 -1.23
N SER A 153 4.20 -29.60 -2.33
CA SER A 153 4.36 -29.12 -3.71
C SER A 153 2.98 -28.75 -4.22
N ARG A 154 2.86 -27.61 -4.91
CA ARG A 154 1.59 -27.10 -5.43
C ARG A 154 1.78 -26.46 -6.81
N PRO A 155 0.78 -26.55 -7.70
CA PRO A 155 0.77 -25.78 -8.94
C PRO A 155 0.67 -24.28 -8.65
N SER A 156 1.09 -23.45 -9.61
CA SER A 156 1.17 -21.99 -9.43
C SER A 156 -0.16 -21.37 -9.01
N ASP A 157 -1.28 -21.80 -9.60
CA ASP A 157 -2.62 -21.28 -9.29
C ASP A 157 -3.03 -21.53 -7.83
N ALA A 158 -2.67 -22.68 -7.27
CA ALA A 158 -2.89 -22.99 -5.86
C ALA A 158 -2.00 -22.16 -4.93
N VAL A 159 -0.74 -21.89 -5.30
CA VAL A 159 0.16 -21.01 -4.54
C VAL A 159 -0.33 -19.55 -4.57
N GLU A 160 -0.83 -19.08 -5.72
CA GLU A 160 -1.45 -17.77 -5.87
C GLU A 160 -2.74 -17.64 -5.04
N ALA A 161 -3.61 -18.66 -5.07
CA ALA A 161 -4.82 -18.70 -4.25
C ALA A 161 -4.49 -18.68 -2.74
N TYR A 162 -3.52 -19.48 -2.30
CA TYR A 162 -3.02 -19.46 -0.93
C TYR A 162 -2.50 -18.06 -0.54
N SER A 163 -1.71 -17.44 -1.42
CA SER A 163 -1.18 -16.08 -1.25
C SER A 163 -2.30 -15.06 -1.04
N LYS A 164 -3.34 -15.08 -1.88
CA LYS A 164 -4.51 -14.19 -1.77
C LYS A 164 -5.26 -14.40 -0.45
N GLN A 165 -5.51 -15.65 -0.08
CA GLN A 165 -6.28 -16.00 1.12
C GLN A 165 -5.54 -15.64 2.42
N ILE A 166 -4.21 -15.74 2.43
CA ILE A 166 -3.38 -15.25 3.54
C ILE A 166 -3.49 -13.74 3.67
N VAL A 167 -3.42 -12.99 2.56
CA VAL A 167 -3.58 -11.54 2.58
C VAL A 167 -4.94 -11.15 3.17
N GLU A 168 -6.02 -11.84 2.78
CA GLU A 168 -7.35 -11.63 3.37
C GLU A 168 -7.35 -11.88 4.89
N ALA A 169 -6.70 -12.94 5.38
CA ALA A 169 -6.56 -13.21 6.82
C ALA A 169 -5.74 -12.12 7.55
N LEU A 170 -4.72 -11.57 6.90
CA LEU A 170 -3.88 -10.51 7.44
C LEU A 170 -4.65 -9.19 7.54
N PHE A 171 -5.33 -8.78 6.47
CA PHE A 171 -6.22 -7.61 6.47
C PHE A 171 -7.30 -7.75 7.54
N ALA A 172 -7.93 -8.93 7.61
CA ALA A 172 -8.90 -9.31 8.62
C ALA A 172 -8.44 -9.13 10.08
N GLY A 173 -7.15 -9.33 10.33
CA GLY A 173 -6.52 -9.16 11.65
C GLY A 173 -5.92 -7.77 11.88
N GLY A 174 -6.07 -6.84 10.92
CA GLY A 174 -5.39 -5.55 10.90
C GLY A 174 -3.87 -5.68 10.98
N VAL A 175 -3.33 -6.65 10.24
CA VAL A 175 -1.89 -6.90 10.10
C VAL A 175 -1.49 -6.61 8.65
N PRO A 176 -1.32 -5.34 8.23
CA PRO A 176 -0.98 -5.05 6.85
C PRO A 176 0.43 -5.52 6.45
N PHE A 177 0.66 -5.60 5.14
CA PHE A 177 2.00 -5.86 4.57
C PHE A 177 2.98 -4.69 4.76
N PHE A 178 2.53 -3.59 5.37
CA PHE A 178 3.33 -2.49 5.90
C PHE A 178 4.14 -2.86 7.15
N SER A 179 4.55 -4.11 7.30
CA SER A 179 5.27 -4.58 8.48
C SER A 179 6.53 -3.77 8.77
N ASP A 180 7.12 -3.14 7.75
CA ASP A 180 8.27 -2.22 7.82
C ASP A 180 8.02 -0.95 8.68
N PHE A 181 6.76 -0.66 9.02
CA PHE A 181 6.33 0.48 9.81
C PHE A 181 5.78 0.01 11.16
N PRO A 182 6.01 0.75 12.26
CA PRO A 182 5.49 0.34 13.54
C PRO A 182 3.97 0.35 13.58
N MET A 183 3.42 -0.65 14.26
CA MET A 183 2.00 -0.77 14.52
C MET A 183 1.70 -0.84 16.01
N THR A 184 0.52 -0.37 16.40
CA THR A 184 0.06 -0.45 17.77
C THR A 184 -0.47 -1.84 18.09
N LYS A 185 -0.55 -2.14 19.39
CA LYS A 185 -1.54 -3.11 19.87
C LYS A 185 -2.96 -2.64 19.53
N LYS A 186 -3.93 -3.54 19.69
CA LYS A 186 -5.35 -3.19 19.59
C LYS A 186 -5.67 -2.10 20.63
N ILE A 187 -6.33 -1.04 20.20
CA ILE A 187 -6.81 0.05 21.04
C ILE A 187 -8.34 0.04 20.98
N ALA A 188 -9.00 0.01 22.13
CA ALA A 188 -10.42 0.24 22.22
C ALA A 188 -10.69 1.75 22.30
N LEU A 189 -11.56 2.22 21.42
CA LEU A 189 -12.05 3.60 21.41
C LEU A 189 -13.56 3.55 21.55
N THR A 190 -14.13 4.47 22.32
CA THR A 190 -15.58 4.71 22.30
C THR A 190 -16.00 5.25 20.92
N SER A 191 -17.29 5.18 20.59
CA SER A 191 -17.79 5.72 19.32
C SER A 191 -17.46 7.22 19.18
N VAL A 192 -17.55 7.98 20.27
CA VAL A 192 -17.21 9.42 20.30
C VAL A 192 -15.72 9.62 20.03
N GLU A 193 -14.83 8.89 20.72
CA GLU A 193 -13.39 9.03 20.50
C GLU A 193 -12.95 8.62 19.09
N TRP A 194 -13.66 7.67 18.48
CA TRP A 194 -13.43 7.27 17.10
C TRP A 194 -13.93 8.33 16.10
N GLU A 195 -15.09 8.93 16.35
CA GLU A 195 -15.58 10.05 15.55
C GLU A 195 -14.64 11.25 15.67
N ASP A 196 -14.22 11.62 16.90
CA ASP A 196 -13.22 12.67 17.15
C ASP A 196 -11.89 12.39 16.44
N HIS A 197 -11.55 11.11 16.24
CA HIS A 197 -10.37 10.73 15.46
C HIS A 197 -10.53 10.98 13.97
N LEU A 198 -11.66 10.56 13.43
CA LEU A 198 -11.95 10.64 12.00
C LEU A 198 -12.16 12.08 11.54
N PHE A 199 -12.68 12.95 12.40
CA PHE A 199 -13.17 14.27 12.02
C PHE A 199 -12.43 15.43 12.71
N ASN A 200 -11.11 15.29 12.88
CA ASN A 200 -10.27 16.31 13.47
C ASN A 200 -9.71 17.26 12.40
N ASP A 201 -9.84 18.58 12.60
CA ASP A 201 -9.32 19.65 11.73
C ASP A 201 -7.82 19.52 11.37
N GLY A 202 -7.04 18.81 12.18
CA GLY A 202 -5.62 18.56 11.92
C GLY A 202 -5.32 17.46 10.90
N TRP A 203 -6.33 16.72 10.41
CA TRP A 203 -6.16 15.51 9.63
C TRP A 203 -7.20 15.39 8.51
N HIS A 204 -6.75 15.00 7.33
CA HIS A 204 -7.61 14.56 6.24
C HIS A 204 -7.74 13.04 6.30
N VAL A 205 -8.95 12.53 6.15
CA VAL A 205 -9.20 11.08 6.25
C VAL A 205 -9.64 10.51 4.92
N ALA A 206 -9.00 9.42 4.55
CA ALA A 206 -9.31 8.66 3.35
C ALA A 206 -9.77 7.23 3.67
N ASP A 207 -10.92 6.78 3.14
CA ASP A 207 -11.28 5.35 3.13
C ASP A 207 -10.56 4.66 1.97
N VAL A 208 -9.76 3.68 2.34
CA VAL A 208 -8.74 2.98 1.55
C VAL A 208 -8.94 1.48 1.71
N THR A 209 -10.14 1.08 2.14
CA THR A 209 -10.58 -0.31 2.23
C THR A 209 -10.56 -0.91 0.82
N PRO A 210 -9.76 -1.95 0.57
CA PRO A 210 -9.79 -2.64 -0.72
C PRO A 210 -11.20 -3.22 -0.94
N PRO A 211 -11.83 -3.01 -2.09
CA PRO A 211 -13.23 -3.44 -2.26
C PRO A 211 -13.45 -4.94 -2.23
N LEU A 212 -12.41 -5.73 -2.55
CA LEU A 212 -12.42 -7.18 -2.30
C LEU A 212 -12.64 -7.54 -0.82
N PHE A 213 -12.38 -6.61 0.10
CA PHE A 213 -12.51 -6.79 1.55
C PHE A 213 -13.58 -5.88 2.17
N ASP A 214 -14.37 -5.17 1.35
CA ASP A 214 -15.42 -4.27 1.80
C ASP A 214 -16.64 -5.07 2.30
N LYS A 215 -16.47 -5.71 3.46
CA LYS A 215 -17.52 -6.41 4.21
C LYS A 215 -17.80 -5.61 5.48
N ASP A 216 -19.06 -5.37 5.82
CA ASP A 216 -19.61 -4.37 6.79
C ASP A 216 -18.92 -4.16 8.15
N SER A 217 -17.98 -5.01 8.56
CA SER A 217 -17.30 -4.93 9.86
C SER A 217 -15.83 -4.54 9.81
N ARG A 218 -15.20 -4.46 8.62
CA ARG A 218 -13.77 -4.22 8.48
C ARG A 218 -13.49 -3.11 7.49
N LYS A 219 -12.80 -2.09 7.96
CA LYS A 219 -12.46 -0.90 7.19
C LYS A 219 -11.01 -0.53 7.45
N ALA A 220 -10.38 0.05 6.45
CA ALA A 220 -9.06 0.64 6.56
C ALA A 220 -9.14 2.11 6.17
N PHE A 221 -8.60 2.99 7.02
CA PHE A 221 -8.54 4.43 6.77
C PHE A 221 -7.08 4.90 6.73
N SER A 222 -6.79 5.93 5.94
CA SER A 222 -5.54 6.69 6.00
C SER A 222 -5.81 8.09 6.51
N HIS A 223 -5.05 8.49 7.51
CA HIS A 223 -5.09 9.80 8.13
C HIS A 223 -3.85 10.56 7.65
N ILE A 224 -4.08 11.57 6.81
CA ILE A 224 -3.04 12.44 6.28
C ILE A 224 -3.02 13.72 7.11
N PRO A 225 -1.94 14.04 7.82
CA PRO A 225 -1.88 15.28 8.58
C PRO A 225 -1.99 16.48 7.64
N ALA A 226 -2.80 17.47 8.02
CA ALA A 226 -2.84 18.76 7.33
C ALA A 226 -1.46 19.44 7.39
N ASP A 227 -1.17 20.37 6.47
CA ASP A 227 0.16 21.01 6.39
C ASP A 227 0.58 21.68 7.71
N ALA A 228 -0.36 22.31 8.43
CA ALA A 228 -0.10 22.88 9.75
C ALA A 228 0.27 21.82 10.80
N THR A 229 -0.35 20.65 10.76
CA THR A 229 -0.02 19.50 11.62
C THR A 229 1.36 18.93 11.28
N ILE A 230 1.70 18.84 9.99
CA ILE A 230 3.04 18.43 9.56
C ILE A 230 4.09 19.40 10.11
N ASP A 231 3.90 20.70 9.93
CA ASP A 231 4.84 21.70 10.42
C ASP A 231 4.95 21.65 11.95
N HIS A 232 3.84 21.44 12.66
CA HIS A 232 3.82 21.23 14.11
C HIS A 232 4.65 20.00 14.54
N ILE A 233 4.53 18.87 13.84
CA ILE A 233 5.32 17.66 14.12
C ILE A 233 6.81 17.91 13.82
N LEU A 234 7.11 18.41 12.61
CA LEU A 234 8.48 18.57 12.13
C LEU A 234 9.26 19.61 12.94
N CYS A 235 8.60 20.66 13.43
CA CYS A 235 9.24 21.64 14.29
C CYS A 235 9.46 21.14 15.74
N ARG A 236 9.10 19.90 16.12
CA ARG A 236 9.33 19.38 17.48
C ARG A 236 10.44 18.30 17.52
N ILE A 237 10.85 17.79 16.37
CA ILE A 237 11.94 16.82 16.20
C ILE A 237 13.25 17.52 15.80
N PRO A 238 14.43 16.87 15.89
CA PRO A 238 15.69 17.46 15.43
C PRO A 238 15.62 17.85 13.94
N VAL A 239 16.23 18.98 13.59
CA VAL A 239 16.18 19.55 12.23
C VAL A 239 16.77 18.59 11.19
N GLU A 240 17.81 17.85 11.56
CA GLU A 240 18.49 16.84 10.75
C GLU A 240 17.57 15.66 10.44
N VAL A 241 16.68 15.30 11.38
CA VAL A 241 15.67 14.26 11.16
C VAL A 241 14.51 14.80 10.33
N ALA A 242 14.03 16.02 10.64
CA ALA A 242 12.94 16.66 9.92
C ALA A 242 13.25 16.85 8.43
N ALA A 243 14.51 17.18 8.09
CA ALA A 243 14.97 17.34 6.71
C ALA A 243 14.82 16.05 5.87
N LEU A 244 14.82 14.88 6.52
CA LEU A 244 14.69 13.59 5.84
C LEU A 244 13.24 13.15 5.62
N VAL A 245 12.24 13.85 6.18
CA VAL A 245 10.84 13.43 6.06
C VAL A 245 10.24 13.87 4.72
N GLU A 246 9.80 12.90 3.92
CA GLU A 246 9.11 13.14 2.64
C GLU A 246 7.59 13.20 2.83
N SER A 247 7.02 12.27 3.61
CA SER A 247 5.58 12.19 3.81
C SER A 247 5.24 11.46 5.12
N LEU A 248 4.11 11.84 5.70
CA LEU A 248 3.60 11.32 6.97
C LEU A 248 2.15 10.89 6.79
N LYS A 249 1.77 9.73 7.34
CA LYS A 249 0.37 9.31 7.48
C LYS A 249 0.19 8.25 8.56
N VAL A 250 -1.02 8.10 9.07
CA VAL A 250 -1.39 6.99 9.96
C VAL A 250 -2.46 6.15 9.29
N ARG A 251 -2.24 4.84 9.20
CA ARG A 251 -3.28 3.90 8.78
C ARG A 251 -4.05 3.44 10.01
N SER A 252 -5.36 3.33 9.93
CA SER A 252 -6.17 2.69 10.96
C SER A 252 -6.96 1.51 10.39
N TYR A 253 -6.89 0.37 11.07
CA TYR A 253 -7.57 -0.87 10.70
C TYR A 253 -8.65 -1.17 11.74
N LEU A 254 -9.91 -1.05 11.32
CA LEU A 254 -11.08 -1.35 12.14
C LEU A 254 -11.26 -2.87 12.23
N LEU A 255 -11.10 -3.44 13.43
CA LEU A 255 -11.15 -4.89 13.67
C LEU A 255 -12.52 -5.38 14.12
N ALA A 256 -13.20 -4.56 14.90
CA ALA A 256 -14.52 -4.86 15.44
C ALA A 256 -15.25 -3.54 15.73
N ARG A 257 -16.57 -3.57 15.53
CA ARG A 257 -17.49 -2.51 15.91
C ARG A 257 -18.58 -3.10 16.79
N ASN A 258 -18.86 -2.44 17.90
CA ASN A 258 -19.99 -2.74 18.76
C ASN A 258 -20.71 -1.42 19.11
N PRO A 259 -21.91 -1.45 19.71
CA PRO A 259 -22.65 -0.22 20.03
C PRO A 259 -21.90 0.75 20.94
N SER A 260 -20.97 0.24 21.77
CA SER A 260 -20.20 1.05 22.72
C SER A 260 -18.89 1.63 22.16
N GLY A 261 -18.44 1.17 21.00
CA GLY A 261 -17.19 1.63 20.42
C GLY A 261 -16.58 0.68 19.39
N VAL A 262 -15.32 0.91 19.12
CA VAL A 262 -14.53 0.23 18.09
C VAL A 262 -13.24 -0.31 18.65
N THR A 263 -12.73 -1.37 18.04
CA THR A 263 -11.37 -1.86 18.27
C THR A 263 -10.54 -1.60 17.01
N VAL A 264 -9.46 -0.86 17.16
CA VAL A 264 -8.65 -0.36 16.04
C VAL A 264 -7.18 -0.69 16.26
N LYS A 265 -6.44 -0.89 15.17
CA LYS A 265 -4.98 -0.85 15.16
C LYS A 265 -4.50 0.30 14.31
N PHE A 266 -3.44 0.96 14.74
CA PHE A 266 -2.80 2.04 13.99
C PHE A 266 -1.46 1.59 13.46
N VAL A 267 -1.12 2.00 12.24
CA VAL A 267 0.21 1.85 11.64
C VAL A 267 0.71 3.24 11.26
N ALA A 268 1.75 3.70 11.92
CA ALA A 268 2.31 5.02 11.66
C ALA A 268 3.37 4.94 10.57
N ILE A 269 3.12 5.63 9.47
CA ILE A 269 3.93 5.61 8.26
C ILE A 269 4.64 6.96 8.14
N ALA A 270 5.93 6.95 8.43
CA ALA A 270 6.84 8.06 8.12
C ALA A 270 7.72 7.65 6.96
N MET A 271 7.52 8.24 5.79
CA MET A 271 8.37 7.99 4.63
C MET A 271 9.50 8.99 4.63
N LEU A 272 10.73 8.47 4.61
CA LEU A 272 11.90 9.30 4.46
C LEU A 272 12.19 9.49 2.97
N ALA A 273 12.64 10.68 2.62
CA ALA A 273 13.21 10.96 1.33
C ALA A 273 14.46 10.10 1.10
N PRO A 274 14.82 9.85 -0.16
CA PRO A 274 16.11 9.26 -0.48
C PRO A 274 17.25 10.08 0.15
N CYS A 275 18.16 9.41 0.84
CA CYS A 275 19.21 10.03 1.64
C CYS A 275 20.50 9.21 1.64
N THR A 276 21.63 9.85 1.91
CA THR A 276 22.92 9.17 2.03
C THR A 276 23.09 8.52 3.41
N PRO A 277 23.99 7.53 3.56
CA PRO A 277 24.36 7.02 4.88
C PRO A 277 24.86 8.13 5.83
N ASP A 278 25.58 9.12 5.32
CA ASP A 278 26.09 10.25 6.11
C ASP A 278 24.96 11.15 6.65
N GLU A 279 23.91 11.38 5.85
CA GLU A 279 22.71 12.11 6.29
C GLU A 279 21.97 11.33 7.39
N LEU A 280 21.88 10.00 7.26
CA LEU A 280 21.32 9.13 8.29
C LEU A 280 22.15 9.15 9.58
N ASP A 281 23.49 9.09 9.46
CA ASP A 281 24.38 9.17 10.62
C ASP A 281 24.26 10.53 11.32
N THR A 282 24.17 11.62 10.56
CA THR A 282 23.93 12.95 11.09
C THR A 282 22.61 13.04 11.85
N ALA A 283 21.53 12.50 11.28
CA ALA A 283 20.22 12.44 11.93
C ALA A 283 20.25 11.60 13.22
N LEU A 284 20.92 10.45 13.22
CA LEU A 284 21.07 9.60 14.40
C LEU A 284 21.96 10.25 15.48
N THR A 285 23.02 10.96 15.09
CA THR A 285 23.84 11.75 16.01
C THR A 285 23.02 12.86 16.67
N ALA A 286 22.19 13.58 15.91
CA ALA A 286 21.27 14.59 16.45
C ALA A 286 20.29 13.96 17.46
N LEU A 287 19.77 12.76 17.17
CA LEU A 287 18.93 12.01 18.10
C LEU A 287 19.65 11.60 19.39
N SER A 288 20.88 11.06 19.30
CA SER A 288 21.67 10.71 20.49
C SER A 288 22.07 11.91 21.35
N SER A 289 22.17 13.08 20.73
CA SER A 289 22.55 14.32 21.41
C SER A 289 21.42 14.91 22.26
N LEU A 290 20.19 14.39 22.14
CA LEU A 290 19.07 14.78 23.00
C LEU A 290 19.40 14.43 24.46
N PRO A 291 19.27 15.37 25.42
CA PRO A 291 19.69 15.17 26.82
C PRO A 291 19.13 13.89 27.46
N GLU A 292 17.85 13.60 27.23
CA GLU A 292 17.20 12.40 27.75
C GLU A 292 17.72 11.11 27.09
N VAL A 293 18.11 11.16 25.81
CA VAL A 293 18.71 10.01 25.11
C VAL A 293 20.11 9.77 25.64
N LYS A 294 20.93 10.83 25.72
CA LYS A 294 22.29 10.78 26.25
C LYS A 294 22.32 10.23 27.68
N LYS A 295 21.39 10.67 28.54
CA LYS A 295 21.23 10.17 29.91
C LYS A 295 20.86 8.69 29.95
N SER A 296 20.03 8.22 29.02
CA SER A 296 19.54 6.83 29.02
C SER A 296 20.50 5.84 28.35
N LEU A 297 21.42 6.31 27.51
CA LEU A 297 22.42 5.48 26.86
C LEU A 297 23.64 5.19 27.75
N ASP A 298 23.71 5.71 28.99
CA ASP A 298 24.79 5.45 29.97
C ASP A 298 26.22 5.65 29.43
N ASN A 299 26.42 6.56 28.47
CA ASN A 299 27.67 6.76 27.72
C ASN A 299 28.12 5.56 26.86
N ALA A 300 27.28 4.54 26.64
CA ALA A 300 27.54 3.53 25.63
C ALA A 300 27.64 4.23 24.27
N GLU A 301 28.68 3.91 23.50
CA GLU A 301 28.76 4.37 22.11
C GLU A 301 27.49 3.93 21.37
N PRO A 302 26.91 4.80 20.52
CA PRO A 302 25.72 4.43 19.79
C PRO A 302 26.00 3.20 18.93
N LEU A 303 25.29 2.11 19.22
CA LEU A 303 25.45 0.82 18.53
C LEU A 303 25.21 0.89 17.01
N TRP A 304 24.63 1.99 16.52
CA TRP A 304 24.28 2.17 15.13
C TRP A 304 25.45 2.54 14.21
N GLY A 305 26.64 2.87 14.72
CA GLY A 305 27.78 3.23 13.86
C GLY A 305 28.11 2.15 12.83
N GLU A 306 28.00 0.88 13.21
CA GLU A 306 28.25 -0.26 12.33
C GLU A 306 27.02 -0.68 11.51
N TRP A 307 25.84 -0.09 11.77
CA TRP A 307 24.59 -0.55 11.16
C TRP A 307 24.59 -0.34 9.66
N SER A 308 23.93 -1.25 8.92
CA SER A 308 23.75 -1.02 7.50
C SER A 308 22.92 0.25 7.29
N PRO A 309 23.11 0.96 6.17
CA PRO A 309 22.34 2.15 5.87
C PRO A 309 20.81 1.90 5.88
N GLU A 310 20.34 0.74 5.45
CA GLU A 310 18.92 0.36 5.50
C GLU A 310 18.40 0.21 6.94
N ALA A 311 19.20 -0.33 7.86
CA ALA A 311 18.85 -0.44 9.27
C ALA A 311 18.80 0.96 9.93
N LYS A 312 19.77 1.84 9.63
CA LYS A 312 19.79 3.25 10.07
C LYS A 312 18.56 4.00 9.57
N HIS A 313 18.21 3.85 8.30
CA HIS A 313 17.00 4.43 7.71
C HIS A 313 15.73 3.97 8.44
N ARG A 314 15.59 2.67 8.73
CA ARG A 314 14.44 2.16 9.48
C ARG A 314 14.39 2.67 10.92
N LEU A 315 15.54 2.88 11.56
CA LEU A 315 15.63 3.48 12.89
C LEU A 315 15.11 4.92 12.90
N VAL A 316 15.56 5.75 11.96
CA VAL A 316 15.09 7.15 11.82
C VAL A 316 13.59 7.17 11.52
N GLN A 317 13.13 6.33 10.59
CA GLN A 317 11.70 6.17 10.27
C GLN A 317 10.88 5.79 11.51
N MET A 318 11.37 4.86 12.33
CA MET A 318 10.70 4.43 13.57
C MET A 318 10.54 5.58 14.55
N TYR A 319 11.58 6.41 14.71
CA TYR A 319 11.53 7.61 15.55
C TYR A 319 10.44 8.59 15.06
N VAL A 320 10.43 8.91 13.77
CA VAL A 320 9.44 9.86 13.22
C VAL A 320 8.02 9.29 13.32
N ALA A 321 7.84 8.01 12.99
CA ALA A 321 6.55 7.33 13.13
C ALA A 321 6.02 7.32 14.57
N THR A 322 6.92 7.25 15.56
CA THR A 322 6.58 7.39 16.99
C THR A 322 5.98 8.76 17.30
N CYS A 323 6.64 9.84 16.86
CA CYS A 323 6.17 11.20 17.07
C CYS A 323 4.85 11.44 16.33
N LEU A 324 4.74 10.96 15.09
CA LEU A 324 3.53 11.04 14.29
C LEU A 324 2.34 10.37 14.99
N LEU A 325 2.53 9.17 15.51
CA LEU A 325 1.45 8.44 16.19
C LEU A 325 1.01 9.14 17.48
N ASP A 326 1.95 9.73 18.24
CA ASP A 326 1.61 10.49 19.45
C ASP A 326 0.72 11.69 19.13
N GLU A 327 1.03 12.39 18.04
CA GLU A 327 0.24 13.50 17.54
C GLU A 327 -1.14 13.01 17.05
N ALA A 328 -1.16 11.92 16.29
CA ALA A 328 -2.38 11.31 15.77
C ALA A 328 -3.28 10.69 16.84
N LEU A 329 -2.82 10.51 18.07
CA LEU A 329 -3.66 10.02 19.18
C LEU A 329 -3.88 11.09 20.25
N ALA A 330 -3.47 12.34 19.99
CA ALA A 330 -3.57 13.42 20.95
C ALA A 330 -5.01 13.87 21.24
N PHE A 331 -5.93 13.79 20.27
CA PHE A 331 -7.34 14.11 20.51
C PHE A 331 -8.03 13.01 21.32
N ALA A 332 -7.61 11.74 21.15
CA ALA A 332 -8.12 10.59 21.91
C ALA A 332 -7.62 10.55 23.36
N ARG A 333 -7.02 11.64 23.87
CA ARG A 333 -6.59 11.79 25.28
C ARG A 333 -7.78 11.84 26.26
N GLY A 334 -9.02 11.61 25.85
CA GLY A 334 -10.06 11.14 26.77
C GLY A 334 -9.81 9.69 27.24
N SER A 335 -9.40 8.83 26.30
CA SER A 335 -9.23 7.39 26.49
C SER A 335 -7.99 7.08 27.34
N ALA A 336 -8.18 6.28 28.39
CA ALA A 336 -7.08 5.73 29.16
C ALA A 336 -6.18 4.81 28.29
N GLU A 337 -6.79 4.05 27.38
CA GLU A 337 -6.06 3.14 26.47
C GLU A 337 -5.28 3.93 25.42
N ALA A 338 -5.88 4.94 24.79
CA ALA A 338 -5.16 5.77 23.83
C ALA A 338 -4.00 6.53 24.50
N LYS A 339 -4.14 6.99 25.75
CA LYS A 339 -3.00 7.59 26.50
C LYS A 339 -1.83 6.64 26.72
N GLN A 340 -2.13 5.35 26.81
CA GLN A 340 -1.18 4.29 27.11
C GLN A 340 -0.88 3.43 25.87
N TRP A 341 -1.08 4.00 24.67
CA TRP A 341 -0.76 3.30 23.44
C TRP A 341 0.70 2.83 23.46
N GLN A 342 0.92 1.63 22.92
CA GLN A 342 2.25 1.04 22.78
C GLN A 342 2.33 0.37 21.42
N PHE A 343 3.52 0.39 20.84
CA PHE A 343 3.79 -0.45 19.69
C PHE A 343 3.70 -1.93 20.03
N ASP A 344 3.40 -2.72 19.03
CA ASP A 344 3.51 -4.15 19.12
C ASP A 344 4.99 -4.53 19.32
N ARG A 345 5.27 -5.02 20.52
CA ARG A 345 6.59 -5.46 20.92
C ARG A 345 7.09 -6.61 20.05
N LEU A 346 6.20 -7.52 19.62
CA LEU A 346 6.58 -8.66 18.79
C LEU A 346 7.12 -8.19 17.44
N GLN A 347 6.47 -7.20 16.83
CA GLN A 347 6.94 -6.61 15.57
C GLN A 347 8.35 -6.01 15.73
N SER A 348 8.57 -5.26 16.81
CA SER A 348 9.88 -4.68 17.12
C SER A 348 10.96 -5.75 17.35
N GLU A 349 10.62 -6.85 18.04
CA GLU A 349 11.49 -8.00 18.27
C GLU A 349 11.84 -8.72 16.97
N LEU A 350 10.88 -8.91 16.07
CA LEU A 350 11.16 -9.53 14.76
C LEU A 350 12.18 -8.71 13.97
N TYR A 351 12.21 -7.39 14.13
CA TYR A 351 12.94 -6.49 13.24
C TYR A 351 14.31 -6.10 13.75
N PHE A 352 14.38 -5.88 15.05
CA PHE A 352 15.57 -5.42 15.73
C PHE A 352 16.14 -6.49 16.66
N GLY A 353 15.53 -7.67 16.74
CA GLY A 353 16.04 -8.82 17.49
C GLY A 353 16.39 -8.43 18.93
N PRO A 354 17.60 -8.76 19.41
CA PRO A 354 18.11 -8.31 20.72
C PRO A 354 18.11 -6.77 20.92
N GLY A 355 18.26 -6.00 19.83
CA GLY A 355 18.23 -4.55 19.83
C GLY A 355 16.84 -3.94 20.06
N SER A 356 15.77 -4.72 19.99
CA SER A 356 14.39 -4.24 20.20
C SER A 356 14.17 -3.55 21.57
N SER A 357 14.84 -4.02 22.62
CA SER A 357 14.77 -3.40 23.95
C SER A 357 15.37 -2.00 23.98
N LEU A 358 16.43 -1.76 23.21
CA LEU A 358 17.00 -0.44 23.02
C LEU A 358 16.04 0.43 22.20
N MET A 359 15.49 -0.11 21.11
CA MET A 359 14.52 0.57 20.27
C MET A 359 13.32 1.10 21.06
N LEU A 360 12.68 0.24 21.85
CA LEU A 360 11.52 0.63 22.66
C LEU A 360 11.87 1.72 23.69
N ARG A 361 13.07 1.65 24.30
CA ARG A 361 13.55 2.71 25.19
C ARG A 361 13.78 4.03 24.43
N LEU A 362 14.38 3.98 23.24
CA LEU A 362 14.56 5.16 22.40
C LEU A 362 13.21 5.76 21.98
N THR A 363 12.20 4.95 21.68
CA THR A 363 10.82 5.36 21.43
C THR A 363 10.22 6.08 22.65
N ASP A 364 10.34 5.53 23.86
CA ASP A 364 9.82 6.18 25.08
C ASP A 364 10.47 7.55 25.31
N ILE A 365 11.77 7.65 25.06
CA ILE A 365 12.53 8.89 25.19
C ILE A 365 12.13 9.89 24.09
N ALA A 366 11.93 9.41 22.87
CA ALA A 366 11.44 10.20 21.75
C ALA A 366 10.10 10.85 22.11
N LEU A 367 9.16 10.09 22.65
CA LEU A 367 7.85 10.58 23.09
C LEU A 367 7.97 11.64 24.18
N LYS A 368 8.80 11.39 25.21
CA LYS A 368 9.01 12.38 26.29
C LYS A 368 9.56 13.70 25.76
N ASN A 369 10.56 13.64 24.87
CA ASN A 369 11.15 14.82 24.25
C ASN A 369 10.17 15.53 23.32
N PHE A 370 9.43 14.78 22.50
CA PHE A 370 8.43 15.33 21.59
C PHE A 370 7.35 16.07 22.38
N ARG A 371 6.79 15.45 23.43
CA ARG A 371 5.73 16.02 24.28
C ARG A 371 6.18 17.24 25.10
N SER A 372 7.45 17.31 25.52
CA SER A 372 7.95 18.43 26.32
C SER A 372 8.30 19.68 25.50
N ARG A 373 8.43 19.54 24.18
CA ARG A 373 8.77 20.63 23.26
C ARG A 373 7.53 21.29 22.69
N THR A 374 7.49 22.62 22.78
CA THR A 374 6.47 23.45 22.15
C THR A 374 6.86 23.81 20.71
N THR A 375 8.13 24.09 20.43
CA THR A 375 8.72 24.29 19.08
C THR A 375 10.25 24.13 19.15
N TYR A 376 10.90 23.89 18.01
CA TYR A 376 12.35 23.90 17.81
C TYR A 376 12.73 25.27 17.24
N GLU A 377 13.74 25.92 17.83
CA GLU A 377 14.09 27.32 17.54
C GLU A 377 14.55 27.59 16.11
N LYS A 378 14.88 26.54 15.35
CA LYS A 378 15.24 26.61 13.94
C LYS A 378 14.04 26.10 13.14
N GLY A 379 13.41 27.01 12.39
CA GLY A 379 12.28 26.67 11.51
C GLY A 379 12.57 25.53 10.53
N ARG A 380 11.53 25.07 9.83
CA ARG A 380 11.62 23.96 8.86
C ARG A 380 12.79 24.18 7.89
N PRO A 381 13.72 23.21 7.75
CA PRO A 381 14.78 23.34 6.77
C PRO A 381 14.13 23.36 5.37
N PRO A 382 14.57 24.24 4.46
CA PRO A 382 14.08 24.23 3.09
C PRO A 382 14.32 22.84 2.48
N GLN A 383 13.32 22.29 1.79
CA GLN A 383 13.39 20.96 1.14
C GLN A 383 14.24 20.96 -0.15
N ASP A 384 15.08 21.99 -0.35
CA ASP A 384 15.50 22.44 -1.67
C ASP A 384 16.45 21.52 -2.44
N ASN A 385 16.95 20.41 -1.88
CA ASN A 385 17.73 19.43 -2.65
C ASN A 385 17.73 18.05 -1.97
N LEU A 386 16.60 17.33 -2.05
CA LEU A 386 16.61 15.91 -1.73
C LEU A 386 17.42 15.18 -2.81
N ASN A 387 18.41 14.39 -2.40
CA ASN A 387 19.19 13.53 -3.29
C ASN A 387 18.21 12.68 -4.11
N ARG A 388 18.21 12.80 -5.44
CA ARG A 388 17.34 11.96 -6.27
C ARG A 388 18.06 10.67 -6.61
N PRO A 389 17.50 9.48 -6.27
CA PRO A 389 18.04 8.23 -6.77
C PRO A 389 17.89 8.22 -8.30
N ARG A 390 18.54 7.27 -8.98
CA ARG A 390 18.24 7.09 -10.40
C ARG A 390 16.75 6.78 -10.49
N PRO A 391 16.03 7.31 -11.48
CA PRO A 391 14.79 6.69 -11.88
C PRO A 391 15.02 5.19 -12.01
N SER A 392 14.06 4.40 -11.53
CA SER A 392 14.15 2.95 -11.65
C SER A 392 14.47 2.55 -13.09
N TRP A 393 15.34 1.55 -13.31
CA TRP A 393 15.61 1.02 -14.65
C TRP A 393 14.30 0.63 -15.35
N LEU A 394 13.30 0.19 -14.59
CA LEU A 394 11.98 -0.13 -15.12
C LEU A 394 11.37 1.01 -15.95
N LEU A 395 11.65 2.27 -15.60
CA LEU A 395 11.17 3.46 -16.28
C LEU A 395 11.94 3.77 -17.59
N GLU A 396 12.96 2.99 -17.93
CA GLU A 396 13.62 3.03 -19.24
C GLU A 396 12.83 2.21 -20.29
N ASP A 397 11.84 1.41 -19.89
CA ASP A 397 10.97 0.67 -20.81
C ASP A 397 9.83 1.56 -21.32
N GLU A 398 9.82 1.82 -22.62
CA GLU A 398 8.83 2.70 -23.28
C GLU A 398 7.39 2.25 -23.03
N ALA A 399 7.12 0.96 -23.01
CA ALA A 399 5.77 0.45 -22.80
C ALA A 399 5.32 0.51 -21.32
N LEU A 400 6.24 0.52 -20.35
CA LEU A 400 5.90 0.90 -18.98
C LEU A 400 5.55 2.38 -18.89
N LEU A 401 6.30 3.25 -19.57
CA LEU A 401 5.99 4.69 -19.63
C LEU A 401 4.61 4.94 -20.27
N GLU A 402 4.28 4.20 -21.33
CA GLU A 402 2.94 4.21 -21.93
C GLU A 402 1.86 3.78 -20.92
N THR A 403 2.09 2.68 -20.17
CA THR A 403 1.17 2.23 -19.11
C THR A 403 0.98 3.28 -18.00
N LEU A 404 2.07 3.97 -17.62
CA LEU A 404 2.03 5.06 -16.64
C LEU A 404 1.22 6.25 -17.17
N TRP A 405 1.42 6.60 -18.44
CA TRP A 405 0.67 7.65 -19.11
C TRP A 405 -0.82 7.30 -19.22
N GLU A 406 -1.18 6.09 -19.65
CA GLU A 406 -2.57 5.61 -19.68
C GLU A 406 -3.22 5.66 -18.28
N SER A 407 -2.46 5.28 -17.25
CA SER A 407 -2.91 5.34 -15.85
C SER A 407 -3.14 6.78 -15.39
N ARG A 408 -2.28 7.71 -15.81
CA ARG A 408 -2.45 9.15 -15.57
C ARG A 408 -3.70 9.70 -16.26
N GLU A 409 -3.90 9.38 -17.53
CA GLU A 409 -5.09 9.80 -18.28
C GLU A 409 -6.36 9.25 -17.65
N LEU A 410 -6.33 7.99 -17.19
CA LEU A 410 -7.44 7.39 -16.46
C LEU A 410 -7.76 8.16 -15.17
N ILE A 411 -6.74 8.50 -14.37
CA ILE A 411 -6.91 9.31 -13.16
C ILE A 411 -7.45 10.70 -13.50
N ALA A 412 -6.90 11.37 -14.52
CA ALA A 412 -7.35 12.69 -14.96
C ALA A 412 -8.80 12.67 -15.48
N TYR A 413 -9.19 11.57 -16.12
CA TYR A 413 -10.55 11.37 -16.62
C TYR A 413 -11.56 11.17 -15.49
N THR A 414 -11.22 10.36 -14.48
CA THR A 414 -12.09 10.09 -13.33
C THR A 414 -12.05 11.17 -12.25
N GLY A 415 -11.07 12.07 -12.34
CA GLY A 415 -10.75 13.03 -11.29
C GLY A 415 -9.83 12.43 -10.23
N THR A 416 -9.05 13.30 -9.61
CA THR A 416 -8.30 13.00 -8.39
C THR A 416 -9.23 13.09 -7.18
N PRO A 417 -9.06 12.24 -6.15
CA PRO A 417 -9.76 12.42 -4.88
C PRO A 417 -9.56 13.85 -4.34
N GLU A 418 -10.67 14.56 -4.11
CA GLU A 418 -10.63 15.91 -3.56
C GLU A 418 -10.14 15.91 -2.12
N GLU A 419 -9.51 17.02 -1.69
CA GLU A 419 -9.10 17.19 -0.30
C GLU A 419 -10.36 17.26 0.58
N PRO A 420 -10.57 16.29 1.51
CA PRO A 420 -11.77 16.27 2.31
C PRO A 420 -11.73 17.41 3.33
N ARG A 421 -12.91 17.98 3.60
CA ARG A 421 -13.10 18.88 4.74
C ARG A 421 -12.94 18.10 6.06
N PRO A 422 -12.72 18.79 7.20
CA PRO A 422 -12.54 18.12 8.49
C PRO A 422 -13.66 17.16 8.90
N ASP A 423 -14.89 17.36 8.41
CA ASP A 423 -16.06 16.52 8.67
C ASP A 423 -16.36 15.48 7.57
N GLU A 424 -15.47 15.35 6.59
CA GLU A 424 -15.63 14.48 5.43
C GLU A 424 -14.59 13.35 5.42
N ILE A 425 -14.98 12.21 4.84
CA ILE A 425 -14.06 11.14 4.51
C ILE A 425 -14.05 11.00 2.99
N SER A 426 -12.89 11.18 2.38
CA SER A 426 -12.72 10.86 0.97
C SER A 426 -12.53 9.35 0.85
N ARG A 427 -13.39 8.59 0.18
CA ARG A 427 -12.96 7.26 -0.29
C ARG A 427 -11.85 7.48 -1.33
N VAL A 428 -10.99 6.50 -1.51
CA VAL A 428 -10.02 6.48 -2.60
C VAL A 428 -10.65 5.59 -3.64
N GLY A 429 -11.04 6.20 -4.75
CA GLY A 429 -11.80 5.52 -5.80
C GLY A 429 -11.10 4.24 -6.26
N LEU A 430 -11.89 3.22 -6.53
CA LEU A 430 -11.42 1.95 -7.10
C LEU A 430 -10.52 2.15 -8.30
N ILE A 431 -10.85 3.10 -9.16
CA ILE A 431 -10.10 3.42 -10.37
C ILE A 431 -8.71 3.94 -10.03
N PHE A 432 -8.58 4.75 -8.97
CA PHE A 432 -7.29 5.26 -8.54
C PHE A 432 -6.37 4.14 -8.02
N GLY A 433 -6.91 3.28 -7.15
CA GLY A 433 -6.18 2.08 -6.68
C GLY A 433 -5.84 1.13 -7.83
N HIS A 434 -6.76 0.97 -8.80
CA HIS A 434 -6.57 0.16 -9.99
C HIS A 434 -5.46 0.70 -10.91
N ALA A 435 -5.46 2.00 -11.19
CA ALA A 435 -4.44 2.64 -12.03
C ALA A 435 -3.05 2.37 -11.47
N ILE A 436 -2.87 2.56 -10.15
CA ILE A 436 -1.59 2.28 -9.49
C ILE A 436 -1.26 0.79 -9.52
N ALA A 437 -2.20 -0.09 -9.18
CA ALA A 437 -1.96 -1.53 -9.19
C ALA A 437 -1.60 -2.05 -10.60
N SER A 438 -2.18 -1.48 -11.67
CA SER A 438 -1.97 -1.92 -13.06
C SER A 438 -0.53 -1.75 -13.53
N ILE A 439 0.17 -0.72 -13.04
CA ILE A 439 1.62 -0.53 -13.27
C ILE A 439 2.38 -1.77 -12.78
N PHE A 440 2.04 -2.24 -11.59
CA PHE A 440 2.63 -3.44 -11.00
C PHE A 440 2.19 -4.72 -11.74
N GLY A 441 0.94 -4.79 -12.20
CA GLY A 441 0.47 -5.86 -13.09
C GLY A 441 1.27 -5.93 -14.40
N TYR A 442 1.60 -4.79 -15.00
CA TYR A 442 2.46 -4.70 -16.17
C TYR A 442 3.87 -5.19 -15.84
N ILE A 443 4.49 -4.70 -14.75
CA ILE A 443 5.85 -5.10 -14.36
C ILE A 443 5.92 -6.62 -14.16
N HIS A 444 4.89 -7.18 -13.53
CA HIS A 444 4.78 -8.61 -13.29
C HIS A 444 4.82 -9.41 -14.60
N ARG A 445 3.97 -9.04 -15.55
CA ARG A 445 3.84 -9.70 -16.85
C ARG A 445 5.07 -9.52 -17.73
N ARG A 446 5.57 -8.28 -17.83
CA ARG A 446 6.58 -7.88 -18.81
C ARG A 446 7.99 -8.25 -18.39
N PHE A 447 8.30 -8.20 -17.10
CA PHE A 447 9.65 -8.41 -16.60
C PHE A 447 9.78 -9.60 -15.66
N GLU A 448 8.92 -9.70 -14.65
CA GLU A 448 9.07 -10.74 -13.63
C GLU A 448 8.84 -12.13 -14.19
N ILE A 449 7.73 -12.40 -14.88
CA ILE A 449 7.46 -13.73 -15.48
C ILE A 449 8.59 -14.16 -16.43
N PRO A 450 9.05 -13.34 -17.40
CA PRO A 450 10.19 -13.70 -18.25
C PRO A 450 11.49 -13.94 -17.48
N GLN A 451 11.79 -13.11 -16.46
CA GLN A 451 12.98 -13.31 -15.63
C GLN A 451 12.92 -14.60 -14.83
N ARG A 452 11.73 -14.99 -14.32
CA ARG A 452 11.55 -16.27 -13.65
C ARG A 452 11.87 -17.43 -14.59
N LYS A 453 11.33 -17.41 -15.82
CA LYS A 453 11.64 -18.42 -16.85
C LYS A 453 13.12 -18.45 -17.22
N GLU A 454 13.77 -17.29 -17.35
CA GLU A 454 15.21 -17.20 -17.62
C GLU A 454 16.01 -17.88 -16.50
N ILE A 455 15.70 -17.57 -15.23
CA ILE A 455 16.37 -18.15 -14.07
C ILE A 455 16.20 -19.67 -14.05
N GLN A 456 14.97 -20.18 -14.21
CA GLN A 456 14.70 -21.62 -14.29
C GLN A 456 15.55 -22.30 -15.37
N ALA A 457 15.65 -21.69 -16.56
CA ALA A 457 16.37 -22.24 -17.70
C ALA A 457 17.90 -22.32 -17.51
N LEU A 458 18.49 -21.59 -16.55
CA LEU A 458 19.95 -21.65 -16.32
C LEU A 458 20.41 -23.01 -15.81
N GLY A 459 19.57 -23.74 -15.07
CA GLY A 459 19.81 -25.12 -14.61
C GLY A 459 21.02 -25.34 -13.70
N SER A 460 21.71 -24.29 -13.22
CA SER A 460 22.81 -24.43 -12.26
C SER A 460 23.11 -23.14 -11.50
N LEU A 461 23.56 -23.29 -10.25
CA LEU A 461 23.90 -22.17 -9.38
C LEU A 461 25.05 -21.31 -9.94
N ALA A 462 26.03 -21.93 -10.59
CA ALA A 462 27.17 -21.22 -11.18
C ALA A 462 26.73 -20.30 -12.33
N LYS A 463 25.87 -20.79 -13.23
CA LYS A 463 25.29 -19.98 -14.31
C LYS A 463 24.42 -18.85 -13.76
N TYR A 464 23.59 -19.13 -12.75
CA TYR A 464 22.80 -18.10 -12.06
C TYR A 464 23.66 -16.99 -11.46
N ARG A 465 24.68 -17.34 -10.68
CA ARG A 465 25.58 -16.35 -10.06
C ARG A 465 26.34 -15.52 -11.10
N LYS A 466 26.68 -16.11 -12.26
CA LYS A 466 27.30 -15.39 -13.37
C LYS A 466 26.31 -14.45 -14.08
N ALA A 467 25.09 -14.91 -14.35
CA ALA A 467 24.07 -14.16 -15.10
C ALA A 467 23.43 -13.03 -14.28
N PHE A 468 23.27 -13.24 -12.97
CA PHE A 468 22.64 -12.31 -12.04
C PHE A 468 23.58 -12.01 -10.86
N PRO A 469 24.65 -11.22 -11.04
CA PRO A 469 25.47 -10.73 -9.93
C PRO A 469 24.61 -9.91 -8.95
N ARG A 470 25.00 -9.81 -7.68
CA ARG A 470 24.22 -9.06 -6.67
C ARG A 470 24.03 -7.58 -7.03
N ASN A 471 25.00 -6.95 -7.70
CA ASN A 471 25.04 -5.48 -7.87
C ASN A 471 24.83 -5.00 -9.31
N ASN A 472 24.33 -5.83 -10.23
CA ASN A 472 24.42 -5.54 -11.68
C ASN A 472 23.13 -5.06 -12.36
N GLY A 473 22.15 -4.46 -11.66
CA GLY A 473 20.94 -3.88 -12.26
C GLY A 473 20.01 -4.82 -13.05
N ARG A 474 20.43 -6.06 -13.34
CA ARG A 474 19.71 -7.02 -14.16
C ARG A 474 18.66 -7.82 -13.37
N ARG A 475 18.66 -7.67 -12.05
CA ARG A 475 17.74 -8.36 -11.13
C ARG A 475 16.47 -7.54 -10.95
N VAL A 476 15.59 -7.58 -11.94
CA VAL A 476 14.28 -6.92 -11.90
C VAL A 476 13.48 -7.34 -10.67
N LEU A 477 13.57 -8.61 -10.25
CA LEU A 477 12.91 -9.10 -9.01
C LEU A 477 13.36 -8.37 -7.72
N SER A 478 14.49 -7.68 -7.76
CA SER A 478 14.98 -6.87 -6.64
C SER A 478 14.82 -5.37 -6.86
N GLN A 479 14.32 -4.94 -8.01
CA GLN A 479 14.08 -3.52 -8.29
C GLN A 479 12.68 -3.12 -7.83
N GLY A 480 12.55 -1.84 -7.47
CA GLY A 480 11.27 -1.21 -7.21
C GLY A 480 11.18 0.14 -7.91
N ILE A 481 10.04 0.79 -7.76
CA ILE A 481 9.80 2.17 -8.17
C ILE A 481 9.64 3.01 -6.91
N THR A 482 10.22 4.21 -6.86
CA THR A 482 10.07 5.07 -5.66
C THR A 482 8.67 5.71 -5.63
N LEU A 483 8.24 6.21 -4.46
CA LEU A 483 7.00 6.99 -4.39
C LEU A 483 7.09 8.19 -5.34
N ARG A 484 8.24 8.85 -5.32
CA ARG A 484 8.53 10.03 -6.10
C ARG A 484 8.40 9.79 -7.59
N ASP A 485 8.99 8.70 -8.09
CA ASP A 485 8.86 8.30 -9.51
C ASP A 485 7.39 8.10 -9.90
N LEU A 486 6.59 7.49 -9.03
CA LEU A 486 5.16 7.30 -9.28
C LEU A 486 4.39 8.62 -9.24
N ILE A 487 4.70 9.52 -8.30
CA ILE A 487 4.09 10.86 -8.25
C ILE A 487 4.44 11.65 -9.51
N ASP A 488 5.73 11.71 -9.88
CA ASP A 488 6.19 12.46 -11.05
C ASP A 488 5.56 11.92 -12.35
N SER A 489 5.27 10.62 -12.42
CA SER A 489 4.66 10.00 -13.59
C SER A 489 3.13 10.13 -13.63
N LEU A 490 2.46 10.03 -12.47
CA LEU A 490 0.99 9.94 -12.40
C LEU A 490 0.31 11.27 -12.07
N LEU A 491 0.91 12.07 -11.18
CA LEU A 491 0.36 13.32 -10.66
C LEU A 491 1.49 14.35 -10.43
N PRO A 492 2.17 14.81 -11.49
CA PRO A 492 3.33 15.71 -11.35
C PRO A 492 2.99 17.02 -10.65
N GLU A 493 1.76 17.50 -10.75
CA GLU A 493 1.25 18.68 -10.03
C GLU A 493 1.18 18.46 -8.50
N SER A 494 0.94 17.22 -8.04
CA SER A 494 0.84 16.89 -6.61
C SER A 494 2.14 17.10 -5.84
N VAL A 495 3.27 17.09 -6.53
CA VAL A 495 4.62 17.30 -6.00
C VAL A 495 4.74 18.56 -5.14
N ALA A 496 4.20 19.66 -5.66
CA ALA A 496 4.25 20.98 -5.06
C ALA A 496 2.95 21.33 -4.33
N GLY A 497 2.00 20.40 -4.29
CA GLY A 497 0.69 20.59 -3.67
C GLY A 497 0.70 20.41 -2.15
N SER A 498 -0.51 20.42 -1.59
CA SER A 498 -0.77 20.17 -0.17
C SER A 498 -0.27 18.79 0.28
N SER A 499 -0.19 18.56 1.60
CA SER A 499 0.05 17.22 2.16
C SER A 499 -0.91 16.17 1.59
N TRP A 500 -2.18 16.53 1.37
CA TRP A 500 -3.18 15.69 0.73
C TRP A 500 -2.78 15.33 -0.70
N SER A 501 -2.46 16.34 -1.51
CA SER A 501 -2.08 16.16 -2.93
C SER A 501 -0.90 15.20 -3.07
N ARG A 502 0.13 15.36 -2.23
CA ARG A 502 1.31 14.47 -2.18
C ARG A 502 0.99 13.05 -1.70
N ALA A 503 -0.04 12.90 -0.87
CA ALA A 503 -0.44 11.60 -0.35
C ALA A 503 -1.25 10.76 -1.35
N LEU A 504 -1.88 11.35 -2.37
CA LEU A 504 -2.79 10.66 -3.29
C LEU A 504 -2.22 9.36 -3.84
N VAL A 505 -1.05 9.38 -4.49
CA VAL A 505 -0.40 8.16 -5.01
C VAL A 505 -0.13 7.14 -3.90
N SER A 506 0.26 7.62 -2.72
CA SER A 506 0.49 6.77 -1.54
C SER A 506 -0.79 6.08 -1.07
N LEU A 507 -1.97 6.68 -1.25
CA LEU A 507 -3.26 6.07 -0.89
C LEU A 507 -3.59 4.87 -1.79
N GLY A 508 -3.35 4.98 -3.11
CA GLY A 508 -3.53 3.84 -4.02
C GLY A 508 -2.50 2.74 -3.81
N ILE A 509 -1.26 3.10 -3.44
CA ILE A 509 -0.25 2.14 -2.99
C ILE A 509 -0.74 1.35 -1.77
N ASP A 510 -1.47 1.99 -0.86
CA ASP A 510 -1.96 1.28 0.31
C ASP A 510 -3.01 0.24 -0.02
N ILE A 511 -3.92 0.51 -0.96
CA ILE A 511 -4.88 -0.48 -1.46
C ILE A 511 -4.10 -1.67 -2.05
N GLY A 512 -3.10 -1.39 -2.89
CA GLY A 512 -2.24 -2.43 -3.45
C GLY A 512 -1.44 -3.18 -2.39
N ASN A 513 -1.03 -2.55 -1.29
CA ASN A 513 -0.35 -3.19 -0.19
C ASN A 513 -1.26 -4.11 0.62
N ASP A 514 -2.46 -3.63 0.95
CA ASP A 514 -3.46 -4.41 1.66
C ASP A 514 -3.92 -5.62 0.83
N LEU A 515 -3.86 -5.53 -0.50
CA LEU A 515 -4.08 -6.65 -1.43
C LEU A 515 -2.84 -7.53 -1.65
N GLY A 516 -1.69 -7.18 -1.07
CA GLY A 516 -0.41 -7.89 -1.23
C GLY A 516 0.25 -7.73 -2.61
N ILE A 517 -0.28 -6.87 -3.47
CA ILE A 517 0.22 -6.60 -4.83
C ILE A 517 1.49 -5.75 -4.76
N ILE A 518 1.51 -4.77 -3.86
CA ILE A 518 2.58 -3.77 -3.75
C ILE A 518 3.25 -3.90 -2.39
N VAL A 519 4.56 -4.07 -2.39
CA VAL A 519 5.33 -4.40 -1.19
C VAL A 519 6.44 -3.36 -1.03
N PRO A 520 6.41 -2.54 0.03
CA PRO A 520 7.38 -1.46 0.19
C PRO A 520 8.70 -2.00 0.75
N VAL A 521 9.83 -1.43 0.36
CA VAL A 521 11.16 -1.85 0.82
C VAL A 521 12.12 -0.71 0.97
N THR A 522 13.04 -0.86 1.91
CA THR A 522 14.22 -0.02 2.00
C THR A 522 15.32 -0.66 1.16
N GLN A 523 15.92 0.13 0.27
CA GLN A 523 17.00 -0.30 -0.61
C GLN A 523 18.20 0.63 -0.42
N TYR A 524 19.39 0.10 -0.60
CA TYR A 524 20.63 0.87 -0.66
C TYR A 524 21.27 0.68 -2.03
N ASP A 525 21.37 1.78 -2.78
CA ASP A 525 22.14 1.83 -4.03
C ASP A 525 23.61 2.12 -3.69
N HIS A 526 24.39 1.04 -3.60
CA HIS A 526 25.83 1.11 -3.34
C HIS A 526 26.64 1.89 -4.39
N ILE A 527 26.12 2.10 -5.60
CA ILE A 527 26.84 2.83 -6.66
C ILE A 527 26.73 4.33 -6.40
N ARG A 528 25.58 4.79 -5.93
CA ARG A 528 25.28 6.21 -5.67
C ARG A 528 25.40 6.62 -4.23
N ASP A 529 25.55 5.63 -3.35
CA ASP A 529 25.54 5.80 -1.92
C ASP A 529 24.23 6.42 -1.39
N VAL A 530 23.09 5.92 -1.87
CA VAL A 530 21.76 6.43 -1.49
C VAL A 530 20.87 5.31 -0.97
N VAL A 531 20.25 5.55 0.19
CA VAL A 531 19.21 4.72 0.80
C VAL A 531 17.86 5.33 0.54
N TYR A 532 16.89 4.51 0.12
CA TYR A 532 15.56 5.01 -0.21
C TYR A 532 14.48 3.95 -0.03
N ARG A 533 13.23 4.42 -0.03
CA ARG A 533 12.05 3.59 -0.09
C ARG A 533 11.65 3.33 -1.54
N ALA A 534 11.46 2.05 -1.88
CA ALA A 534 10.92 1.63 -3.16
C ALA A 534 9.73 0.70 -2.96
N TYR A 535 8.90 0.57 -3.99
CA TYR A 535 7.76 -0.34 -4.05
C TYR A 535 8.02 -1.39 -5.11
N ARG A 536 7.87 -2.65 -4.74
CA ARG A 536 8.09 -3.80 -5.61
C ARG A 536 6.87 -4.70 -5.62
N LEU A 537 6.85 -5.65 -6.54
CA LEU A 537 5.80 -6.64 -6.65
C LEU A 537 5.77 -7.53 -5.41
N GLY A 538 4.57 -7.73 -4.88
CA GLY A 538 4.29 -8.80 -3.93
C GLY A 538 3.76 -10.04 -4.64
N GLU A 539 3.59 -11.11 -3.87
CA GLU A 539 3.26 -12.43 -4.37
C GLU A 539 1.84 -12.52 -4.97
N THR A 540 0.96 -11.57 -4.66
CA THR A 540 -0.39 -11.48 -5.26
C THR A 540 -0.46 -10.48 -6.42
N ALA A 541 0.67 -10.05 -6.98
CA ALA A 541 0.72 -9.24 -8.20
C ALA A 541 -0.14 -9.76 -9.38
N PRO A 542 -0.39 -11.07 -9.57
CA PRO A 542 -1.35 -11.53 -10.56
C PRO A 542 -2.77 -10.93 -10.42
N LEU A 543 -3.18 -10.53 -9.21
CA LEU A 543 -4.45 -9.83 -8.98
C LEU A 543 -4.51 -8.48 -9.69
N ALA A 544 -3.37 -7.82 -9.91
CA ALA A 544 -3.30 -6.57 -10.66
C ALA A 544 -3.46 -6.77 -12.18
N MET A 545 -3.40 -8.01 -12.68
CA MET A 545 -3.59 -8.29 -14.11
C MET A 545 -5.06 -8.39 -14.52
N ASN A 546 -5.97 -8.68 -13.58
CA ASN A 546 -7.40 -8.88 -13.84
C ASN A 546 -8.36 -8.13 -12.88
N PRO A 547 -8.01 -6.97 -12.28
CA PRO A 547 -8.87 -6.38 -11.25
C PRO A 547 -10.25 -5.96 -11.80
N LEU A 548 -10.33 -5.47 -13.04
CA LEU A 548 -11.58 -5.09 -13.71
C LEU A 548 -12.28 -6.26 -14.40
N PRO A 549 -11.58 -7.11 -15.19
CA PRO A 549 -12.18 -8.30 -15.78
C PRO A 549 -12.76 -9.29 -14.77
N GLN A 550 -12.12 -9.44 -13.60
CA GLN A 550 -12.56 -10.38 -12.57
C GLN A 550 -13.74 -9.85 -11.78
N ALA A 551 -13.73 -8.56 -11.40
CA ALA A 551 -14.92 -7.89 -10.86
C ALA A 551 -16.09 -7.93 -11.85
N ALA A 552 -15.81 -7.82 -13.15
CA ALA A 552 -16.82 -7.95 -14.18
C ALA A 552 -17.33 -9.38 -14.42
N ALA A 553 -16.45 -10.39 -14.31
CA ALA A 553 -16.81 -11.80 -14.47
C ALA A 553 -17.61 -12.33 -13.27
N ASP A 554 -17.37 -11.80 -12.07
CA ASP A 554 -18.05 -12.21 -10.83
C ASP A 554 -19.41 -11.51 -10.64
N GLY A 555 -19.79 -10.58 -11.53
CA GLY A 555 -21.06 -9.84 -11.46
C GLY A 555 -20.99 -8.58 -10.59
N ASP A 556 -19.83 -8.27 -10.01
CA ASP A 556 -19.57 -7.08 -9.20
C ASP A 556 -19.31 -5.83 -10.05
N TRP A 557 -19.43 -5.91 -11.39
CA TRP A 557 -19.27 -4.76 -12.30
C TRP A 557 -20.25 -3.63 -11.99
N ASP A 558 -21.48 -3.96 -11.63
CA ASP A 558 -22.48 -2.94 -11.32
C ASP A 558 -22.16 -2.26 -9.99
N GLU A 559 -21.55 -2.97 -9.04
CA GLU A 559 -21.05 -2.38 -7.80
C GLU A 559 -19.78 -1.56 -8.03
N TYR A 560 -18.94 -1.98 -8.98
CA TYR A 560 -17.77 -1.26 -9.47
C TYR A 560 -18.14 0.05 -10.19
N ALA A 561 -19.10 0.01 -11.12
CA ALA A 561 -19.63 1.17 -11.83
C ALA A 561 -20.35 2.11 -10.86
N ARG A 562 -21.20 1.59 -9.95
CA ARG A 562 -21.80 2.38 -8.87
C ARG A 562 -20.74 3.04 -7.99
N THR A 563 -19.68 2.32 -7.61
CA THR A 563 -18.61 2.87 -6.74
C THR A 563 -17.72 3.89 -7.47
N ALA A 564 -17.51 3.73 -8.78
CA ALA A 564 -16.80 4.68 -9.62
C ALA A 564 -17.63 5.95 -9.92
N GLU A 565 -18.95 5.80 -10.09
CA GLU A 565 -19.90 6.91 -10.27
C GLU A 565 -20.17 7.67 -8.97
N LEU A 566 -20.09 6.99 -7.81
CA LEU A 566 -20.12 7.59 -6.47
C LEU A 566 -18.80 8.29 -6.08
N GLY A 567 -18.04 8.79 -7.07
CA GLY A 567 -16.83 9.58 -6.87
C GLY A 567 -17.03 10.78 -5.93
N PHE A 568 -15.95 11.13 -5.23
CA PHE A 568 -15.87 11.99 -4.03
C PHE A 568 -16.54 13.36 -4.08
N PRO A 569 -16.91 13.92 -2.90
CA PRO A 569 -16.88 13.34 -1.55
C PRO A 569 -18.18 12.63 -1.13
N LEU A 570 -18.09 11.64 -0.22
CA LEU A 570 -19.28 11.06 0.43
C LEU A 570 -19.82 12.09 1.43
N LEU A 571 -20.94 12.74 1.10
CA LEU A 571 -21.59 13.72 1.97
C LEU A 571 -22.19 13.07 3.24
N ASN A 572 -21.84 13.68 4.38
CA ASN A 572 -22.43 13.70 5.73
C ASN A 572 -23.17 12.44 6.28
N GLN A 573 -22.89 12.15 7.57
CA GLN A 573 -23.55 11.19 8.44
C GLN A 573 -25.08 11.22 8.42
N GLU A 574 -25.74 12.30 8.04
CA GLU A 574 -27.21 12.35 7.97
C GLU A 574 -27.79 11.43 6.89
N VAL A 575 -27.10 11.26 5.76
CA VAL A 575 -27.51 10.35 4.69
C VAL A 575 -27.20 8.90 5.07
N GLN A 576 -26.02 8.65 5.65
CA GLN A 576 -25.65 7.32 6.14
C GLN A 576 -26.49 6.89 7.36
N ARG A 577 -26.76 7.78 8.32
CA ARG A 577 -27.71 7.54 9.42
C ARG A 577 -29.12 7.34 8.90
N ALA A 578 -29.57 8.11 7.90
CA ALA A 578 -30.88 7.89 7.29
C ALA A 578 -30.96 6.51 6.61
N ALA A 579 -29.90 6.06 5.94
CA ALA A 579 -29.80 4.74 5.35
C ALA A 579 -29.76 3.62 6.42
N ASP A 580 -28.96 3.79 7.46
CA ASP A 580 -28.83 2.84 8.57
C ASP A 580 -30.13 2.75 9.40
N ILE A 581 -30.78 3.90 9.67
CA ILE A 581 -32.11 3.97 10.32
C ILE A 581 -33.14 3.27 9.44
N ALA A 582 -33.21 3.58 8.14
CA ALA A 582 -34.14 2.95 7.21
C ALA A 582 -33.92 1.43 7.12
N SER A 583 -32.68 0.96 7.09
CA SER A 583 -32.36 -0.47 7.06
C SER A 583 -32.74 -1.16 8.38
N SER A 584 -32.44 -0.53 9.53
CA SER A 584 -32.79 -1.07 10.86
C SER A 584 -34.30 -1.09 11.12
N GLU A 585 -35.03 -0.10 10.58
CA GLU A 585 -36.48 -0.06 10.63
C GLU A 585 -37.09 -1.09 9.67
N MET A 586 -36.56 -1.28 8.44
CA MET A 586 -37.04 -2.32 7.51
C MET A 586 -36.86 -3.74 8.06
N ASP A 587 -35.76 -4.03 8.75
CA ASP A 587 -35.58 -5.31 9.44
C ASP A 587 -36.59 -5.50 10.58
N GLY A 588 -36.93 -4.43 11.29
CA GLY A 588 -38.01 -4.42 12.29
C GLY A 588 -39.41 -4.67 11.69
N TRP A 589 -39.68 -4.13 10.50
CA TRP A 589 -41.00 -4.23 9.83
C TRP A 589 -41.24 -5.60 9.19
N SER A 590 -40.18 -6.34 8.85
CA SER A 590 -40.29 -7.72 8.36
C SER A 590 -40.78 -8.71 9.43
N SER A 591 -40.80 -8.31 10.70
CA SER A 591 -41.08 -9.19 11.85
C SER A 591 -42.35 -8.88 12.65
N GLY A 592 -43.19 -7.90 12.25
CA GLY A 592 -44.49 -7.76 12.91
C GLY A 592 -45.41 -6.63 12.41
N TRP A 593 -46.69 -6.99 12.30
CA TRP A 593 -47.90 -6.14 12.23
C TRP A 593 -48.37 -5.66 10.84
N PHE A 594 -49.48 -6.27 10.41
CA PHE A 594 -50.45 -5.70 9.48
C PHE A 594 -51.31 -4.64 10.21
N GLY A 595 -51.34 -3.39 9.72
CA GLY A 595 -52.55 -2.56 9.84
C GLY A 595 -52.50 -1.24 10.61
N LEU A 596 -51.40 -0.48 10.63
CA LEU A 596 -51.42 0.93 11.04
C LEU A 596 -50.89 1.87 9.93
N PRO A 597 -51.42 3.10 9.82
CA PRO A 597 -51.02 4.03 8.77
C PRO A 597 -49.61 4.57 9.00
N VAL A 598 -48.83 4.61 7.92
CA VAL A 598 -47.47 5.15 7.89
C VAL A 598 -47.49 6.64 8.29
N PRO A 599 -46.61 7.11 9.20
CA PRO A 599 -46.53 8.52 9.56
C PRO A 599 -46.22 9.39 8.34
N GLU A 600 -46.91 10.53 8.21
CA GLU A 600 -46.82 11.48 7.09
C GLU A 600 -45.39 11.98 6.83
N ALA A 601 -44.53 11.98 7.86
CA ALA A 601 -43.10 12.28 7.75
C ALA A 601 -42.33 11.20 6.98
N ALA A 602 -42.62 9.92 7.21
CA ALA A 602 -41.97 8.80 6.49
C ALA A 602 -42.38 8.77 5.02
N THR A 603 -43.65 9.08 4.70
CA THR A 603 -44.13 9.18 3.31
C THR A 603 -43.46 10.32 2.54
N ARG A 604 -43.17 11.44 3.21
CA ARG A 604 -42.49 12.60 2.62
C ARG A 604 -41.00 12.33 2.34
N TRP A 605 -40.35 11.56 3.21
CA TRP A 605 -38.95 11.13 3.04
C TRP A 605 -38.79 10.00 2.02
N LEU A 606 -39.69 9.01 2.02
CA LEU A 606 -39.76 7.97 0.98
C LEU A 606 -40.05 8.57 -0.39
N GLY A 607 -40.89 9.61 -0.49
CA GLY A 607 -41.13 10.32 -1.74
C GLY A 607 -39.87 10.96 -2.34
N LEU A 608 -39.04 11.58 -1.49
CA LEU A 608 -37.76 12.19 -1.90
C LEU A 608 -36.69 11.15 -2.30
N ALA A 609 -36.58 10.05 -1.57
CA ALA A 609 -35.66 8.96 -1.90
C ALA A 609 -36.09 8.22 -3.19
N VAL A 610 -37.40 8.00 -3.37
CA VAL A 610 -37.94 7.34 -4.57
C VAL A 610 -37.87 8.24 -5.80
N GLU A 611 -38.13 9.56 -5.70
CA GLU A 611 -37.98 10.45 -6.85
C GLU A 611 -36.52 10.60 -7.34
N GLN A 612 -35.53 10.44 -6.46
CA GLN A 612 -34.11 10.52 -6.82
C GLN A 612 -33.50 9.18 -7.28
N LEU A 613 -33.94 8.05 -6.72
CA LEU A 613 -33.35 6.73 -7.01
C LEU A 613 -34.14 5.89 -8.04
N LEU A 614 -35.44 6.14 -8.23
CA LEU A 614 -36.29 5.29 -9.10
C LEU A 614 -35.94 5.36 -10.60
N PRO A 615 -35.50 6.51 -11.17
CA PRO A 615 -35.01 6.54 -12.55
C PRO A 615 -33.74 5.69 -12.76
N GLN A 616 -32.95 5.47 -11.71
CA GLN A 616 -31.70 4.71 -11.75
C GLN A 616 -31.92 3.19 -11.61
N LEU A 617 -33.00 2.77 -10.95
CA LEU A 617 -33.30 1.35 -10.70
C LEU A 617 -34.11 0.67 -11.81
N GLN A 618 -34.87 1.42 -12.62
CA GLN A 618 -35.73 0.84 -13.67
C GLN A 618 -34.98 0.25 -14.88
N HIS A 619 -33.70 0.58 -15.06
CA HIS A 619 -32.89 0.02 -16.16
C HIS A 619 -32.24 -1.34 -15.82
N ILE A 620 -32.23 -1.77 -14.56
CA ILE A 620 -31.39 -2.88 -14.08
C ILE A 620 -32.10 -4.24 -14.13
N HIS A 621 -33.43 -4.29 -14.25
CA HIS A 621 -34.17 -5.54 -14.11
C HIS A 621 -34.26 -6.42 -15.39
N LEU A 622 -33.61 -6.03 -16.50
CA LEU A 622 -33.83 -6.68 -17.81
C LEU A 622 -32.61 -7.43 -18.40
N ALA A 623 -31.46 -7.51 -17.72
CA ALA A 623 -30.23 -8.04 -18.31
C ALA A 623 -29.68 -9.35 -17.69
N LEU A 624 -30.45 -10.08 -16.89
CA LEU A 624 -29.99 -11.30 -16.22
C LEU A 624 -30.49 -12.57 -16.93
N GLY A 625 -29.62 -13.17 -17.74
CA GLY A 625 -29.82 -14.52 -18.27
C GLY A 625 -28.70 -15.00 -19.21
N ASP A 626 -27.58 -15.48 -18.64
CA ASP A 626 -27.10 -16.87 -18.76
C ASP A 626 -25.59 -16.98 -18.47
N ALA A 627 -25.23 -17.88 -17.54
CA ALA A 627 -23.86 -18.12 -17.11
C ALA A 627 -23.28 -19.37 -17.79
N ARG A 628 -22.09 -19.23 -18.41
CA ARG A 628 -20.98 -20.21 -18.48
C ARG A 628 -19.96 -19.78 -19.54
N LEU A 629 -18.90 -19.09 -19.15
CA LEU A 629 -17.80 -18.74 -20.05
C LEU A 629 -16.44 -18.85 -19.35
N ASN A 630 -15.86 -20.05 -19.38
CA ASN A 630 -14.43 -20.24 -19.17
C ASN A 630 -13.84 -20.70 -20.51
N LYS A 631 -12.86 -19.94 -21.04
CA LYS A 631 -12.00 -20.18 -22.24
C LYS A 631 -12.40 -19.49 -23.55
N ARG A 632 -12.45 -18.15 -23.61
CA ARG A 632 -12.55 -17.42 -24.89
C ARG A 632 -11.76 -16.10 -24.92
N PRO A 633 -10.79 -15.91 -25.83
CA PRO A 633 -10.11 -14.63 -26.06
C PRO A 633 -11.08 -13.53 -26.53
N GLU A 634 -12.15 -13.91 -27.21
CA GLU A 634 -13.22 -12.98 -27.58
C GLU A 634 -13.97 -12.39 -26.38
N LEU A 635 -13.80 -12.90 -25.15
CA LEU A 635 -14.26 -12.23 -23.93
C LEU A 635 -13.36 -11.10 -23.49
N LEU A 636 -12.05 -11.17 -23.77
CA LEU A 636 -11.13 -10.06 -23.50
C LEU A 636 -11.39 -8.92 -24.48
N ASP A 637 -11.69 -9.25 -25.74
CA ASP A 637 -12.15 -8.26 -26.72
C ASP A 637 -13.59 -7.79 -26.43
N ASP A 638 -14.50 -8.66 -25.97
CA ASP A 638 -15.84 -8.28 -25.51
C ASP A 638 -15.79 -7.43 -24.24
N LEU A 639 -14.83 -7.66 -23.35
CA LEU A 639 -14.66 -6.90 -22.12
C LEU A 639 -13.91 -5.59 -22.36
N ARG A 640 -12.92 -5.57 -23.26
CA ARG A 640 -12.32 -4.31 -23.75
C ARG A 640 -13.37 -3.49 -24.48
N ARG A 641 -14.21 -4.13 -25.28
CA ARG A 641 -15.40 -3.55 -25.90
C ARG A 641 -16.39 -3.06 -24.84
N LYS A 642 -16.75 -3.85 -23.83
CA LYS A 642 -17.70 -3.46 -22.76
C LYS A 642 -17.16 -2.41 -21.81
N VAL A 643 -15.85 -2.36 -21.57
CA VAL A 643 -15.18 -1.25 -20.87
C VAL A 643 -15.23 0.00 -21.74
N LEU A 644 -15.04 -0.12 -23.05
CA LEU A 644 -15.21 0.98 -24.00
C LEU A 644 -16.70 1.36 -24.25
N GLU A 645 -17.65 0.46 -23.99
CA GLU A 645 -19.12 0.69 -24.04
C GLU A 645 -19.65 1.24 -22.70
N ALA A 646 -19.04 0.90 -21.56
CA ALA A 646 -19.38 1.41 -20.23
C ALA A 646 -18.72 2.76 -19.90
N VAL A 647 -17.65 3.12 -20.61
CA VAL A 647 -17.27 4.53 -20.78
C VAL A 647 -18.34 5.15 -21.67
N PRO A 648 -19.02 6.24 -21.28
CA PRO A 648 -20.13 6.79 -22.05
C PRO A 648 -19.59 7.41 -23.34
N GLY A 649 -19.36 6.55 -24.33
CA GLY A 649 -18.87 6.84 -25.66
C GLY A 649 -17.38 6.61 -25.92
N ARG A 650 -17.07 6.42 -27.20
CA ARG A 650 -15.72 6.30 -27.75
C ARG A 650 -15.14 7.70 -27.96
N VAL A 651 -13.92 7.97 -27.50
CA VAL A 651 -13.18 9.17 -27.94
C VAL A 651 -12.98 9.07 -29.46
N VAL A 652 -13.69 9.89 -30.22
CA VAL A 652 -13.64 9.91 -31.69
C VAL A 652 -12.72 11.01 -32.22
N LEU A 653 -12.38 11.96 -31.36
CA LEU A 653 -11.49 13.06 -31.66
C LEU A 653 -10.82 13.52 -30.38
N GLN A 654 -9.51 13.67 -30.41
CA GLN A 654 -8.75 14.32 -29.35
C GLN A 654 -7.79 15.30 -30.03
N LEU A 655 -7.85 16.55 -29.61
CA LEU A 655 -7.06 17.63 -30.15
C LEU A 655 -6.36 18.37 -29.01
N ASP A 656 -5.07 18.54 -29.16
CA ASP A 656 -4.33 19.49 -28.34
C ASP A 656 -4.45 20.89 -28.96
N GLY A 657 -4.59 21.88 -28.11
CA GLY A 657 -4.66 23.27 -28.52
C GLY A 657 -4.09 24.23 -27.49
N GLU A 658 -3.99 25.49 -27.88
CA GLU A 658 -3.49 26.57 -27.05
C GLU A 658 -4.58 27.62 -26.91
N VAL A 659 -4.86 28.04 -25.67
CA VAL A 659 -5.82 29.11 -25.39
C VAL A 659 -5.23 30.41 -25.92
N THR A 660 -5.86 30.96 -26.95
CA THR A 660 -5.41 32.21 -27.58
C THR A 660 -6.03 33.45 -26.95
N LYS A 661 -7.17 33.28 -26.27
CA LYS A 661 -7.96 34.39 -25.73
C LYS A 661 -8.98 33.89 -24.70
N ILE A 662 -9.16 34.62 -23.61
CA ILE A 662 -10.25 34.42 -22.64
C ILE A 662 -11.11 35.69 -22.59
N GLU A 663 -12.43 35.57 -22.78
CA GLU A 663 -13.39 36.68 -22.72
C GLU A 663 -14.64 36.26 -21.94
N ASP A 664 -14.97 37.00 -20.89
CA ASP A 664 -16.12 36.75 -20.03
C ASP A 664 -16.18 35.28 -19.53
N ASP A 665 -17.24 34.55 -19.86
CA ASP A 665 -17.48 33.15 -19.49
C ASP A 665 -17.07 32.15 -20.60
N GLU A 666 -16.24 32.57 -21.56
CA GLU A 666 -15.74 31.73 -22.67
C GLU A 666 -14.24 31.90 -22.91
N PHE A 667 -13.62 30.90 -23.53
CA PHE A 667 -12.25 30.98 -24.02
C PHE A 667 -12.13 30.44 -25.43
N THR A 668 -11.21 31.00 -26.22
CA THR A 668 -10.93 30.55 -27.57
C THR A 668 -9.59 29.85 -27.61
N ALA A 669 -9.60 28.58 -28.04
CA ALA A 669 -8.39 27.78 -28.19
C ALA A 669 -8.15 27.41 -29.66
N GLN A 670 -6.87 27.37 -30.01
CA GLN A 670 -6.34 26.98 -31.31
C GLN A 670 -5.91 25.53 -31.26
N PHE A 671 -6.63 24.64 -31.94
CA PHE A 671 -6.37 23.21 -32.01
C PHE A 671 -5.68 22.83 -33.32
N ILE A 672 -4.70 21.92 -33.26
CA ILE A 672 -4.01 21.41 -34.46
C ILE A 672 -4.56 20.02 -34.78
N GLU A 673 -5.19 19.84 -35.95
CA GLU A 673 -5.65 18.51 -36.36
C GLU A 673 -4.47 17.63 -36.81
N PRO A 674 -4.26 16.44 -36.19
CA PRO A 674 -3.08 15.60 -36.44
C PRO A 674 -2.87 15.16 -37.89
N LEU A 675 -3.95 15.03 -38.66
CA LEU A 675 -3.91 14.42 -39.99
C LEU A 675 -3.69 15.40 -41.14
N ASN A 676 -4.04 16.68 -40.95
CA ASN A 676 -4.03 17.68 -42.03
C ASN A 676 -3.27 18.96 -41.65
N GLU A 677 -2.71 19.05 -40.44
CA GLU A 677 -2.07 20.25 -39.88
C GLU A 677 -2.98 21.50 -39.91
N SER A 678 -4.28 21.31 -40.13
CA SER A 678 -5.23 22.40 -40.18
C SER A 678 -5.50 22.90 -38.78
N ILE A 679 -5.37 24.22 -38.63
CA ILE A 679 -5.68 24.92 -37.41
C ILE A 679 -7.19 25.10 -37.30
N ARG A 680 -7.78 24.68 -36.18
CA ARG A 680 -9.17 24.96 -35.82
C ARG A 680 -9.23 25.86 -34.60
N MET A 681 -9.97 26.96 -34.72
CA MET A 681 -10.33 27.78 -33.58
C MET A 681 -11.65 27.27 -33.01
N ALA A 682 -11.73 27.04 -31.71
CA ALA A 682 -12.99 26.78 -31.03
C ALA A 682 -13.14 27.69 -29.82
N THR A 683 -14.30 28.33 -29.72
CA THR A 683 -14.71 29.09 -28.54
C THR A 683 -15.55 28.17 -27.65
N ILE A 684 -15.11 28.01 -26.41
CA ILE A 684 -15.62 27.02 -25.45
C ILE A 684 -16.02 27.77 -24.18
N PRO A 685 -17.24 27.54 -23.65
CA PRO A 685 -17.64 28.10 -22.36
C PRO A 685 -16.73 27.61 -21.23
N VAL A 686 -16.28 28.52 -20.37
CA VAL A 686 -15.50 28.25 -19.16
C VAL A 686 -16.27 27.30 -18.23
N SER A 687 -17.60 27.33 -18.25
CA SER A 687 -18.45 26.38 -17.52
C SER A 687 -18.32 24.92 -17.97
N GLN A 688 -17.71 24.63 -19.13
CA GLN A 688 -17.37 23.27 -19.55
C GLN A 688 -16.07 22.75 -18.92
N LEU A 689 -15.31 23.61 -18.24
CA LEU A 689 -14.10 23.24 -17.51
C LEU A 689 -14.44 22.89 -16.05
N SER A 690 -13.64 22.03 -15.44
CA SER A 690 -13.72 21.81 -13.98
C SER A 690 -13.33 23.07 -13.22
N THR A 691 -13.75 23.23 -11.96
CA THR A 691 -13.37 24.39 -11.14
C THR A 691 -11.85 24.61 -11.06
N ASN A 692 -11.06 23.53 -11.10
CA ASN A 692 -9.60 23.61 -11.09
C ASN A 692 -9.03 24.02 -12.46
N ASP A 693 -9.57 23.46 -13.55
CA ASP A 693 -9.23 23.88 -14.91
C ASP A 693 -9.57 25.36 -15.12
N GLN A 694 -10.71 25.83 -14.62
CA GLN A 694 -11.12 27.24 -14.67
C GLN A 694 -10.10 28.15 -13.98
N LYS A 695 -9.60 27.76 -12.81
CA LYS A 695 -8.58 28.52 -12.07
C LYS A 695 -7.22 28.53 -12.78
N ALA A 696 -6.91 27.48 -13.54
CA ALA A 696 -5.66 27.34 -14.28
C ALA A 696 -5.72 27.90 -15.71
N LEU A 697 -6.90 28.31 -16.17
CA LEU A 697 -7.11 28.83 -17.50
C LEU A 697 -6.53 30.25 -17.61
N THR A 698 -5.53 30.42 -18.47
CA THR A 698 -4.90 31.70 -18.82
C THR A 698 -4.66 31.77 -20.32
N ASP A 699 -4.44 32.95 -20.87
CA ASP A 699 -3.97 33.07 -22.26
C ASP A 699 -2.62 32.35 -22.39
N GLY A 700 -2.49 31.50 -23.40
CA GLY A 700 -1.36 30.59 -23.61
C GLY A 700 -1.47 29.24 -22.91
N SER A 701 -2.51 29.01 -22.09
CA SER A 701 -2.72 27.69 -21.47
C SER A 701 -2.89 26.62 -22.56
N LEU A 702 -2.17 25.51 -22.43
CA LEU A 702 -2.41 24.35 -23.27
C LEU A 702 -3.72 23.68 -22.83
N VAL A 703 -4.56 23.30 -23.78
CA VAL A 703 -5.83 22.62 -23.53
C VAL A 703 -5.93 21.36 -24.37
N MET A 704 -6.58 20.35 -23.82
CA MET A 704 -6.90 19.11 -24.51
C MET A 704 -8.41 19.05 -24.70
N TRP A 705 -8.86 18.96 -25.95
CA TRP A 705 -10.26 18.80 -26.31
C TRP A 705 -10.53 17.38 -26.78
N SER A 706 -11.35 16.67 -26.01
CA SER A 706 -11.80 15.31 -26.31
C SER A 706 -13.27 15.31 -26.69
N VAL A 707 -13.60 14.78 -27.87
CA VAL A 707 -14.97 14.51 -28.30
C VAL A 707 -15.23 13.03 -28.14
N ILE A 708 -16.19 12.73 -27.28
CA ILE A 708 -16.61 11.38 -26.91
C ILE A 708 -17.94 11.13 -27.59
N GLN A 709 -18.02 10.13 -28.46
CA GLN A 709 -19.24 9.75 -29.16
C GLN A 709 -19.85 8.53 -28.50
N ASP A 710 -20.97 8.74 -27.81
CA ASP A 710 -21.86 7.69 -27.33
C ASP A 710 -22.60 7.09 -28.53
N ASN A 711 -22.38 5.79 -28.77
CA ASN A 711 -22.99 5.07 -29.88
C ASN A 711 -24.21 4.24 -29.44
N ASP A 712 -24.54 4.20 -28.14
CA ASP A 712 -25.61 3.35 -27.60
C ASP A 712 -26.97 4.04 -27.56
N SER A 713 -27.02 5.33 -27.87
CA SER A 713 -28.28 6.04 -28.11
C SER A 713 -28.75 5.90 -29.57
N ASP A 714 -30.06 5.80 -29.79
CA ASP A 714 -30.72 5.78 -31.12
C ASP A 714 -30.28 6.96 -32.04
N LYS A 715 -29.64 7.98 -31.46
CA LYS A 715 -28.93 9.04 -32.14
C LYS A 715 -27.56 9.23 -31.47
N PRO A 716 -26.44 8.99 -32.15
CA PRO A 716 -25.13 9.08 -31.53
C PRO A 716 -24.93 10.46 -30.90
N GLN A 717 -24.80 10.51 -29.59
CA GLN A 717 -24.55 11.74 -28.84
C GLN A 717 -23.06 12.00 -28.78
N ARG A 718 -22.65 13.25 -28.98
CA ARG A 718 -21.25 13.66 -28.83
C ARG A 718 -21.12 14.54 -27.59
N ILE A 719 -20.34 14.08 -26.63
CA ILE A 719 -19.96 14.82 -25.44
C ILE A 719 -18.60 15.43 -25.71
N SER A 720 -18.53 16.76 -25.64
CA SER A 720 -17.30 17.52 -25.72
C SER A 720 -16.76 17.74 -24.32
N ARG A 721 -15.49 17.40 -24.07
CA ARG A 721 -14.80 17.70 -22.81
C ARG A 721 -13.50 18.43 -23.10
N VAL A 722 -13.25 19.51 -22.36
CA VAL A 722 -12.01 20.27 -22.47
C VAL A 722 -11.32 20.30 -21.12
N ARG A 723 -10.01 20.11 -21.11
CA ARG A 723 -9.14 20.13 -19.93
C ARG A 723 -8.00 21.12 -20.14
N VAL A 724 -7.58 21.82 -19.10
CA VAL A 724 -6.39 22.67 -19.13
C VAL A 724 -5.21 21.78 -18.74
N ARG A 725 -4.20 21.67 -19.59
CA ARG A 725 -2.97 20.95 -19.26
C ARG A 725 -2.18 21.77 -18.24
N HIS A 726 -1.97 21.18 -17.07
CA HIS A 726 -1.13 21.75 -16.01
C HIS A 726 0.38 21.53 -16.24
N GLU A 727 0.80 21.26 -17.48
CA GLU A 727 2.22 21.21 -17.79
C GLU A 727 2.82 22.58 -17.47
N ALA A 728 3.81 22.63 -16.57
CA ALA A 728 4.62 23.83 -16.43
C ALA A 728 5.18 24.16 -17.83
N PRO A 729 5.04 25.39 -18.34
CA PRO A 729 5.58 25.73 -19.64
C PRO A 729 7.04 25.31 -19.65
N ILE A 730 7.42 24.53 -20.67
CA ILE A 730 8.77 24.06 -20.85
C ILE A 730 9.67 25.30 -20.81
N ASP A 731 10.40 25.50 -19.71
CA ASP A 731 11.40 26.57 -19.62
C ASP A 731 12.51 26.20 -20.59
N LEU A 732 12.43 26.74 -21.81
CA LEU A 732 13.40 26.52 -22.87
C LEU A 732 14.81 26.94 -22.44
N ASP A 733 14.96 27.85 -21.49
CA ASP A 733 16.25 28.22 -20.92
C ASP A 733 16.73 27.20 -19.88
N GLN A 734 15.84 26.56 -19.12
CA GLN A 734 16.19 25.41 -18.28
C GLN A 734 16.55 24.18 -19.11
N LEU A 735 15.85 23.92 -20.21
CA LEU A 735 16.15 22.81 -21.11
C LEU A 735 17.46 23.03 -21.89
N LYS A 736 17.76 24.26 -22.31
CA LYS A 736 19.08 24.62 -22.85
C LYS A 736 20.19 24.46 -21.81
N ARG A 737 19.99 24.94 -20.57
CA ARG A 737 20.95 24.76 -19.47
C ARG A 737 21.22 23.29 -19.17
N ASN A 738 20.18 22.46 -19.18
CA ASN A 738 20.33 21.01 -18.98
C ASN A 738 21.01 20.34 -20.18
N ALA A 739 20.71 20.76 -21.41
CA ALA A 739 21.36 20.24 -22.62
C ALA A 739 22.84 20.66 -22.76
N GLU A 740 23.25 21.78 -22.16
CA GLU A 740 24.66 22.19 -22.07
C GLU A 740 25.43 21.47 -20.94
N LEU A 741 24.70 20.83 -20.01
CA LEU A 741 25.25 20.03 -18.90
C LEU A 741 25.41 18.53 -19.23
N PHE A 742 24.84 18.07 -20.35
CA PHE A 742 25.04 16.73 -20.94
C PHE A 742 25.99 16.81 -22.14
#